data_AF-A0A8T0TF11-F1
#
_entry.id   AF-A0A8T0TF11-F1
#
_cell.length_a   1.000
_cell.length_b   1.000
_cell.length_c   1.000
_cell.angle_alpha   90.00
_cell.angle_beta   90.00
_cell.angle_gamma   90.00
#
_symmetry.space_group_name_H-M   'P 1'
#
loop_
_entity.id
_entity.type
_entity.pdbx_description
1 polymer ?
#
loop_
_entity_poly.entity_id
_entity_poly.type
_entity_poly.pdbx_seq_one_letter_code
_entity_poly.pdbx_strand_id
1 'polypeptide(L)'
;MSTCLHVQDPSKSAMSSPLDFAVLKYKNQKLSEQLEVHKFEFRALESRFNDLKEKQRTHNETLVLVKSCWERLVADLELVSVCKSESSHSSYGTGHNNVRKDGICRTLGRGFLNRLLEAGATESSGYSRSCHLGNDVPPEQSSTVNVLEKIFLPLSDLWHVNNEFVSAALTKLPENEHSRHLHSATSDVLSKLNKVIQAVDNLHLKHRQLAGDYQKQRDSNAWNKAEQKCLKEELTRAVAKLEETKHKLAALKVQGDNKQGTPILVPTLGNKNATAEKVRDKQRELQDLEATHKELMELSSKRLEEIRRLHKERIETLNKLATFQNILTDFKSIRSSKAFQLVNDQLQKSQAELDDHKTLLEKLQVDMDSFVWQERQFNQKVDLAEIPQKVSAYYVSRIADLEKDVQKLCNEKNMLVLKFEDASREPGRNQVISKFRALVSSLPTEMGAIQTELSKHKDASLQLHSLRAEVHSLSGILNRKEQEIEEISCRSAHAGSDISQLQYLVRDLRENTQELKLFMELYKHESTDSRQLMESRDRELYEWAQVHVLKCSLDESKLEQRVIAANEAEAMSQQRLATTEAEITELRQKLETSRRYLVRLSDILKSKHEECEAYVVEIESIGHAYEDIMSQNQQLLQQIIERDDHNTKLFLEGVKAKQSHDALHMEVFCLQRNLQHASTLMDLYKQKIFRLEDQVAKSLVRAG
;
A
#
# COMPACT_ATOMS: atom_id res chain seq x y z
N MET A 1 8.89 69.47 4.92
CA MET A 1 9.70 70.29 5.84
C MET A 1 10.91 69.47 6.26
N SER A 2 12.07 70.11 6.50
CA SER A 2 13.24 69.65 7.27
C SER A 2 13.77 68.20 7.04
N THR A 3 14.90 67.97 6.34
CA THR A 3 16.33 68.11 6.78
C THR A 3 16.74 67.13 7.90
N CYS A 4 17.94 66.53 7.95
CA CYS A 4 19.13 66.63 7.07
C CYS A 4 20.15 65.50 7.35
N LEU A 5 21.02 65.21 6.36
CA LEU A 5 22.39 64.63 6.50
C LEU A 5 22.48 63.21 7.12
N HIS A 6 23.58 62.46 6.99
CA HIS A 6 24.94 62.79 6.55
C HIS A 6 25.55 61.62 5.73
N VAL A 7 26.37 61.93 4.71
CA VAL A 7 27.12 60.93 3.92
C VAL A 7 28.59 61.02 4.30
N GLN A 8 29.26 59.87 4.48
CA GLN A 8 30.72 59.79 4.72
C GLN A 8 31.41 58.97 3.63
N ASP A 9 32.34 59.60 2.91
CA ASP A 9 33.30 58.94 2.03
C ASP A 9 34.44 58.27 2.83
N PRO A 10 34.79 57.00 2.54
CA PRO A 10 35.96 56.34 3.10
C PRO A 10 37.10 56.20 2.07
N SER A 11 37.43 57.25 1.32
CA SER A 11 38.55 57.27 0.35
C SER A 11 39.94 57.39 1.01
N LYS A 12 40.20 56.56 2.05
CA LYS A 12 41.46 56.58 2.83
C LYS A 12 41.74 55.29 3.63
N SER A 13 42.03 54.19 2.94
CA SER A 13 42.77 53.05 3.54
C SER A 13 43.49 52.23 2.46
N ALA A 14 44.81 52.38 2.34
CA ALA A 14 45.61 51.72 1.32
C ALA A 14 47.05 51.43 1.78
N MET A 15 47.21 50.82 2.97
CA MET A 15 48.47 50.21 3.44
C MET A 15 48.19 48.90 4.20
N SER A 16 47.72 47.88 3.48
CA SER A 16 47.88 46.47 3.88
C SER A 16 48.87 45.81 2.92
N SER A 17 49.60 44.78 3.37
CA SER A 17 50.78 44.34 2.62
C SER A 17 50.40 43.51 1.37
N PRO A 18 51.26 43.50 0.33
CA PRO A 18 51.11 42.54 -0.78
C PRO A 18 51.10 41.08 -0.31
N LEU A 19 51.72 40.79 0.83
CA LEU A 19 51.71 39.48 1.49
C LEU A 19 50.30 39.11 1.95
N ASP A 20 49.57 40.02 2.58
CA ASP A 20 48.20 39.78 3.08
C ASP A 20 47.25 39.45 1.94
N PHE A 21 47.34 40.17 0.82
CA PHE A 21 46.55 39.88 -0.38
C PHE A 21 46.86 38.50 -0.98
N ALA A 22 48.14 38.12 -1.04
CA ALA A 22 48.55 36.78 -1.49
C ALA A 22 48.04 35.68 -0.56
N VAL A 23 48.09 35.88 0.76
CA VAL A 23 47.58 34.95 1.77
C VAL A 23 46.05 34.84 1.72
N LEU A 24 45.32 35.95 1.53
CA LEU A 24 43.86 35.91 1.30
C LEU A 24 43.52 35.17 0.01
N LYS A 25 44.26 35.41 -1.08
CA LYS A 25 44.05 34.71 -2.36
C LYS A 25 44.26 33.19 -2.21
N TYR A 26 45.32 32.76 -1.53
CA TYR A 26 45.55 31.34 -1.24
C TYR A 26 44.46 30.74 -0.36
N LYS A 27 44.01 31.45 0.70
CA LYS A 27 42.90 31.01 1.55
C LYS A 27 41.59 30.86 0.78
N ASN A 28 41.22 31.84 -0.05
CA ASN A 28 40.01 31.77 -0.88
C ASN A 28 40.09 30.66 -1.92
N GLN A 29 41.25 30.43 -2.54
CA GLN A 29 41.43 29.29 -3.45
C GLN A 29 41.21 27.96 -2.71
N LYS A 30 41.84 27.77 -1.55
CA LYS A 30 41.71 26.54 -0.75
C LYS A 30 40.29 26.32 -0.22
N LEU A 31 39.57 27.38 0.13
CA LEU A 31 38.15 27.31 0.48
C LEU A 31 37.29 26.94 -0.73
N SER A 32 37.61 27.43 -1.93
CA SER A 32 36.93 27.02 -3.17
C SER A 32 37.19 25.55 -3.52
N GLU A 33 38.41 25.07 -3.33
CA GLU A 33 38.78 23.65 -3.51
C GLU A 33 37.99 22.76 -2.53
N GLN A 34 37.91 23.13 -1.25
CA GLN A 34 37.08 22.42 -0.27
C GLN A 34 35.57 22.47 -0.61
N LEU A 35 35.09 23.59 -1.13
CA LEU A 35 33.69 23.77 -1.49
C LEU A 35 33.28 22.95 -2.73
N GLU A 36 34.19 22.73 -3.70
CA GLU A 36 33.95 21.78 -4.79
C GLU A 36 34.03 20.31 -4.32
N VAL A 37 34.91 19.96 -3.39
CA VAL A 37 34.92 18.63 -2.76
C VAL A 37 33.59 18.35 -2.06
N HIS A 38 33.10 19.26 -1.21
CA HIS A 38 31.82 19.10 -0.53
C HIS A 38 30.61 19.09 -1.49
N LYS A 39 30.66 19.82 -2.62
CA LYS A 39 29.66 19.68 -3.70
C LYS A 39 29.66 18.29 -4.33
N PHE A 40 30.83 17.69 -4.52
CA PHE A 40 30.93 16.33 -5.06
C PHE A 40 30.41 15.28 -4.06
N GLU A 41 30.81 15.40 -2.79
CA GLU A 41 30.30 14.57 -1.69
C GLU A 41 28.78 14.67 -1.55
N PHE A 42 28.22 15.88 -1.62
CA PHE A 42 26.77 16.11 -1.57
C PHE A 42 26.04 15.39 -2.71
N ARG A 43 26.48 15.54 -3.96
CA ARG A 43 25.91 14.84 -5.13
C ARG A 43 25.99 13.32 -4.98
N ALA A 44 27.08 12.80 -4.41
CA ALA A 44 27.24 11.36 -4.15
C ALA A 44 26.28 10.87 -3.03
N LEU A 45 26.01 11.69 -2.02
CA LEU A 45 25.02 11.41 -0.98
C LEU A 45 23.59 11.46 -1.54
N GLU A 46 23.29 12.46 -2.36
CA GLU A 46 22.00 12.68 -3.03
C GLU A 46 21.67 11.51 -3.98
N SER A 47 22.65 11.03 -4.76
CA SER A 47 22.50 9.79 -5.55
C SER A 47 22.14 8.59 -4.68
N ARG A 48 22.87 8.36 -3.57
CA ARG A 48 22.60 7.25 -2.64
C ARG A 48 21.24 7.37 -1.95
N PHE A 49 20.79 8.58 -1.66
CA PHE A 49 19.46 8.84 -1.10
C PHE A 49 18.36 8.46 -2.11
N ASN A 50 18.53 8.82 -3.38
CA ASN A 50 17.61 8.42 -4.45
C ASN A 50 17.61 6.90 -4.67
N ASP A 51 18.78 6.24 -4.64
CA ASP A 51 18.89 4.77 -4.70
C ASP A 51 18.14 4.08 -3.56
N LEU A 52 18.19 4.64 -2.35
CA LEU A 52 17.47 4.12 -1.17
C LEU A 52 15.97 4.37 -1.28
N LYS A 53 15.56 5.53 -1.79
CA LYS A 53 14.16 5.88 -2.02
C LYS A 53 13.49 4.95 -3.03
N GLU A 54 14.18 4.59 -4.11
CA GLU A 54 13.65 3.65 -5.12
C GLU A 54 13.65 2.20 -4.62
N LYS A 55 14.60 1.81 -3.76
CA LYS A 55 14.55 0.53 -3.02
C LYS A 55 13.39 0.47 -2.04
N GLN A 56 13.07 1.58 -1.35
CA GLN A 56 11.91 1.67 -0.47
C GLN A 56 10.61 1.60 -1.28
N ARG A 57 10.54 2.28 -2.44
CA ARG A 57 9.41 2.20 -3.37
C ARG A 57 9.13 0.77 -3.84
N THR A 58 10.13 0.11 -4.42
CA THR A 58 10.00 -1.27 -4.93
C THR A 58 9.70 -2.27 -3.81
N HIS A 59 10.21 -2.04 -2.59
CA HIS A 59 9.80 -2.81 -1.41
C HIS A 59 8.33 -2.59 -1.04
N ASN A 60 7.84 -1.35 -1.04
CA ASN A 60 6.43 -1.04 -0.77
C ASN A 60 5.49 -1.63 -1.86
N GLU A 61 5.87 -1.55 -3.13
CA GLU A 61 5.15 -2.18 -4.24
C GLU A 61 5.11 -3.71 -4.07
N THR A 62 6.23 -4.32 -3.62
CA THR A 62 6.27 -5.75 -3.25
C THR A 62 5.36 -6.07 -2.06
N LEU A 63 5.31 -5.22 -1.03
CA LEU A 63 4.41 -5.39 0.13
C LEU A 63 2.94 -5.29 -0.26
N VAL A 64 2.58 -4.39 -1.19
CA VAL A 64 1.21 -4.29 -1.74
C VAL A 64 0.85 -5.57 -2.51
N LEU A 65 1.75 -6.09 -3.35
CA LEU A 65 1.52 -7.36 -4.05
C LEU A 65 1.40 -8.55 -3.09
N VAL A 66 2.26 -8.64 -2.06
CA VAL A 66 2.19 -9.67 -1.02
C VAL A 66 0.88 -9.57 -0.25
N LYS A 67 0.44 -8.36 0.12
CA LYS A 67 -0.86 -8.10 0.76
C LYS A 67 -2.01 -8.56 -0.14
N SER A 68 -2.05 -8.17 -1.42
CA SER A 68 -3.11 -8.57 -2.35
C SER A 68 -3.15 -10.08 -2.59
N CYS A 69 -2.00 -10.76 -2.60
CA CYS A 69 -1.92 -12.21 -2.67
C CYS A 69 -2.36 -12.89 -1.36
N TRP A 70 -2.10 -12.28 -0.20
CA TRP A 70 -2.56 -12.77 1.09
C TRP A 70 -4.08 -12.60 1.27
N GLU A 71 -4.63 -11.46 0.89
CA GLU A 71 -6.08 -11.20 0.90
C GLU A 71 -6.82 -12.16 -0.05
N ARG A 72 -6.26 -12.43 -1.24
CA ARG A 72 -6.79 -13.47 -2.15
C ARG A 72 -6.69 -14.86 -1.55
N LEU A 73 -5.56 -15.23 -0.94
CA LEU A 73 -5.38 -16.51 -0.27
C LEU A 73 -6.40 -16.71 0.88
N VAL A 74 -6.70 -15.66 1.64
CA VAL A 74 -7.74 -15.69 2.69
C VAL A 74 -9.12 -15.93 2.06
N ALA A 75 -9.49 -15.20 1.01
CA ALA A 75 -10.78 -15.39 0.32
C ALA A 75 -10.91 -16.79 -0.31
N ASP A 76 -9.85 -17.30 -0.95
CA ASP A 76 -9.82 -18.65 -1.51
C ASP A 76 -9.96 -19.73 -0.41
N LEU A 77 -9.33 -19.53 0.76
CA LEU A 77 -9.46 -20.43 1.92
C LEU A 77 -10.85 -20.36 2.56
N GLU A 78 -11.48 -19.18 2.62
CA GLU A 78 -12.85 -19.03 3.10
C GLU A 78 -13.84 -19.78 2.17
N LEU A 79 -13.71 -19.64 0.85
CA LEU A 79 -14.49 -20.39 -0.14
C LEU A 79 -14.31 -21.90 0.01
N VAL A 80 -13.08 -22.39 0.18
CA VAL A 80 -12.79 -23.82 0.42
C VAL A 80 -13.38 -24.32 1.74
N SER A 81 -13.51 -23.45 2.76
CA SER A 81 -14.15 -23.80 4.04
C SER A 81 -15.67 -23.98 3.91
N VAL A 82 -16.33 -23.18 3.08
CA VAL A 82 -17.79 -23.27 2.82
C VAL A 82 -18.11 -24.56 2.07
N CYS A 83 -17.43 -24.84 0.97
CA CYS A 83 -17.68 -26.01 0.10
C CYS A 83 -17.54 -27.39 0.76
N LYS A 84 -16.93 -27.48 1.96
CA LYS A 84 -16.83 -28.72 2.75
C LYS A 84 -17.84 -28.84 3.89
N SER A 85 -18.63 -27.81 4.15
CA SER A 85 -19.74 -27.87 5.10
C SER A 85 -20.87 -28.76 4.59
N GLU A 86 -21.17 -28.71 3.29
CA GLU A 86 -22.34 -29.37 2.68
C GLU A 86 -22.06 -30.82 2.22
N SER A 87 -20.81 -31.17 1.94
CA SER A 87 -20.44 -32.50 1.39
C SER A 87 -20.40 -33.64 2.43
N SER A 88 -20.73 -33.36 3.69
CA SER A 88 -20.69 -34.35 4.79
C SER A 88 -21.92 -35.28 4.88
N HIS A 89 -22.82 -35.25 3.89
CA HIS A 89 -24.03 -36.09 3.84
C HIS A 89 -24.05 -37.06 2.65
N SER A 90 -23.17 -38.06 2.67
CA SER A 90 -23.45 -39.35 2.02
C SER A 90 -22.83 -40.51 2.82
N SER A 91 -23.53 -41.64 2.87
CA SER A 91 -23.14 -42.81 3.66
C SER A 91 -22.24 -43.76 2.87
N TYR A 92 -21.33 -44.46 3.56
CA TYR A 92 -21.44 -45.90 3.85
C TYR A 92 -20.36 -46.29 4.87
N GLY A 93 -20.65 -47.24 5.75
CA GLY A 93 -19.71 -47.68 6.80
C GLY A 93 -19.37 -49.17 6.72
N THR A 94 -18.22 -49.56 7.26
CA THR A 94 -17.89 -50.93 7.69
C THR A 94 -16.80 -50.85 8.77
N GLY A 95 -16.90 -51.70 9.80
CA GLY A 95 -16.28 -51.49 11.10
C GLY A 95 -14.78 -51.74 11.27
N HIS A 96 -14.35 -51.51 12.53
CA HIS A 96 -13.04 -51.78 13.14
C HIS A 96 -11.88 -50.85 12.70
N ASN A 97 -10.94 -50.46 13.57
CA ASN A 97 -10.72 -50.82 14.99
C ASN A 97 -10.17 -49.65 15.82
N ASN A 98 -10.37 -49.67 17.14
CA ASN A 98 -9.84 -48.66 18.05
C ASN A 98 -8.33 -48.81 18.28
N VAL A 99 -7.52 -47.80 17.92
CA VAL A 99 -6.19 -47.60 18.49
C VAL A 99 -6.08 -46.19 19.07
N ARG A 100 -6.21 -46.10 20.40
CA ARG A 100 -6.04 -44.87 21.16
C ARG A 100 -4.55 -44.50 21.24
N LYS A 101 -4.10 -43.54 20.43
CA LYS A 101 -2.81 -42.84 20.63
C LYS A 101 -2.99 -41.33 20.69
N ASP A 102 -2.62 -40.79 21.86
CA ASP A 102 -2.08 -39.46 22.12
C ASP A 102 -2.81 -38.24 21.51
N GLY A 103 -3.78 -37.72 22.27
CA GLY A 103 -4.47 -36.44 22.01
C GLY A 103 -3.62 -35.18 22.20
N ILE A 104 -2.33 -35.22 21.82
CA ILE A 104 -1.36 -34.14 22.01
C ILE A 104 -1.56 -33.02 20.96
N CYS A 105 -1.93 -33.37 19.72
CA CYS A 105 -2.11 -32.38 18.65
C CYS A 105 -3.23 -31.37 18.94
N ARG A 106 -4.42 -31.85 19.37
CA ARG A 106 -5.60 -31.00 19.62
C ARG A 106 -5.39 -29.95 20.72
N THR A 107 -4.49 -30.20 21.67
CA THR A 107 -4.12 -29.20 22.71
C THR A 107 -3.06 -28.21 22.24
N LEU A 108 -2.27 -28.54 21.21
CA LEU A 108 -1.13 -27.74 20.77
C LEU A 108 -1.57 -26.46 20.04
N GLY A 109 -2.52 -26.58 19.11
CA GLY A 109 -3.04 -25.45 18.32
C GLY A 109 -3.76 -24.40 19.18
N ARG A 110 -4.75 -24.82 20.00
CA ARG A 110 -5.47 -23.92 20.92
C ARG A 110 -4.54 -23.24 21.92
N GLY A 111 -3.52 -23.97 22.40
CA GLY A 111 -2.48 -23.42 23.28
C GLY A 111 -1.48 -22.45 22.60
N PHE A 112 -1.48 -22.35 21.26
CA PHE A 112 -0.73 -21.33 20.52
C PHE A 112 -1.61 -20.09 20.29
N LEU A 113 -2.83 -20.29 19.76
CA LEU A 113 -3.77 -19.21 19.47
C LEU A 113 -4.12 -18.36 20.70
N ASN A 114 -4.38 -18.99 21.86
CA ASN A 114 -4.67 -18.26 23.10
C ASN A 114 -3.51 -17.34 23.53
N ARG A 115 -2.25 -17.77 23.36
CA ARG A 115 -1.06 -16.97 23.70
C ARG A 115 -0.79 -15.84 22.71
N LEU A 116 -1.27 -15.97 21.47
CA LEU A 116 -1.24 -14.88 20.50
C LEU A 116 -2.20 -13.75 20.92
N LEU A 117 -3.32 -14.10 21.56
CA LEU A 117 -4.26 -13.15 22.18
C LEU A 117 -3.65 -12.46 23.42
N GLU A 118 -3.02 -13.24 24.31
CA GLU A 118 -2.39 -12.73 25.55
C GLU A 118 -1.25 -11.73 25.31
N ALA A 119 -0.63 -11.73 24.13
CA ALA A 119 0.40 -10.76 23.75
C ALA A 119 -0.15 -9.34 23.47
N GLY A 120 -1.48 -9.16 23.41
CA GLY A 120 -2.15 -7.95 22.95
C GLY A 120 -2.48 -6.89 24.01
N ALA A 121 -2.26 -7.14 25.31
CA ALA A 121 -2.55 -6.16 26.36
C ALA A 121 -1.63 -6.28 27.58
N THR A 122 -1.19 -5.14 28.12
CA THR A 122 -0.61 -5.06 29.46
C THR A 122 -1.72 -5.03 30.50
N GLU A 123 -1.84 -6.08 31.32
CA GLU A 123 -1.91 -5.92 32.78
C GLU A 123 -1.79 -7.25 33.53
N SER A 124 -1.64 -7.20 34.85
CA SER A 124 -1.29 -8.34 35.69
C SER A 124 -2.50 -8.84 36.49
N SER A 125 -2.73 -10.15 36.47
CA SER A 125 -2.74 -10.95 37.70
C SER A 125 -2.73 -12.45 37.38
N GLY A 126 -2.37 -13.28 38.37
CA GLY A 126 -2.27 -14.73 38.20
C GLY A 126 -3.33 -15.52 38.97
N TYR A 127 -3.05 -16.82 39.07
CA TYR A 127 -3.84 -17.85 39.76
C TYR A 127 -5.09 -18.38 39.05
N SER A 128 -5.18 -19.70 39.04
CA SER A 128 -6.28 -20.46 38.43
C SER A 128 -7.60 -20.30 39.21
N ARG A 129 -8.62 -19.76 38.54
CA ARG A 129 -10.03 -20.02 38.86
C ARG A 129 -10.89 -19.89 37.60
N SER A 130 -11.66 -20.92 37.30
CA SER A 130 -12.65 -20.93 36.21
C SER A 130 -13.90 -20.12 36.59
N CYS A 131 -14.33 -19.22 35.69
CA CYS A 131 -15.71 -18.70 35.62
C CYS A 131 -16.05 -18.33 34.17
N HIS A 132 -17.32 -18.42 33.81
CA HIS A 132 -17.86 -17.85 32.57
C HIS A 132 -18.38 -16.43 32.84
N LEU A 133 -17.91 -15.45 32.07
CA LEU A 133 -18.41 -14.08 31.76
C LEU A 133 -17.18 -13.23 31.42
N GLY A 134 -17.17 -12.30 30.45
CA GLY A 134 -18.19 -11.94 29.46
C GLY A 134 -17.53 -11.48 28.14
N ASN A 135 -18.32 -11.00 27.18
CA ASN A 135 -17.83 -10.68 25.83
C ASN A 135 -17.24 -9.26 25.75
N ASP A 136 -15.93 -9.11 25.89
CA ASP A 136 -15.20 -7.85 25.62
C ASP A 136 -13.90 -8.13 24.83
N VAL A 137 -14.04 -8.59 23.58
CA VAL A 137 -12.96 -8.72 22.60
C VAL A 137 -13.43 -8.09 21.28
N PRO A 138 -12.62 -7.26 20.59
CA PRO A 138 -13.03 -6.64 19.32
C PRO A 138 -13.47 -7.68 18.27
N PRO A 139 -14.59 -7.46 17.55
CA PRO A 139 -15.18 -8.48 16.68
C PRO A 139 -14.25 -8.96 15.56
N GLU A 140 -13.36 -8.08 15.08
CA GLU A 140 -12.36 -8.36 14.04
C GLU A 140 -11.27 -9.35 14.47
N GLN A 141 -11.00 -9.47 15.77
CA GLN A 141 -10.07 -10.47 16.33
C GLN A 141 -10.75 -11.82 16.56
N SER A 142 -12.07 -11.84 16.75
CA SER A 142 -12.84 -13.08 16.89
C SER A 142 -12.99 -13.81 15.55
N SER A 143 -13.21 -13.09 14.44
CA SER A 143 -13.31 -13.69 13.11
C SER A 143 -12.01 -14.37 12.69
N THR A 144 -10.87 -13.69 12.83
CA THR A 144 -9.54 -14.21 12.47
C THR A 144 -9.14 -15.44 13.31
N VAL A 145 -9.43 -15.47 14.61
CA VAL A 145 -9.20 -16.68 15.44
C VAL A 145 -10.12 -17.84 15.03
N ASN A 146 -11.40 -17.58 14.73
CA ASN A 146 -12.32 -18.61 14.24
C ASN A 146 -11.90 -19.18 12.87
N VAL A 147 -11.41 -18.34 11.95
CA VAL A 147 -10.87 -18.77 10.66
C VAL A 147 -9.61 -19.62 10.86
N LEU A 148 -8.67 -19.18 11.70
CA LEU A 148 -7.45 -19.94 11.99
C LEU A 148 -7.75 -21.29 12.68
N GLU A 149 -8.67 -21.34 13.64
CA GLU A 149 -9.05 -22.61 14.30
C GLU A 149 -9.76 -23.57 13.32
N LYS A 150 -10.59 -23.04 12.41
CA LYS A 150 -11.20 -23.80 11.29
C LYS A 150 -10.20 -24.26 10.22
N ILE A 151 -9.03 -23.62 10.09
CA ILE A 151 -7.98 -24.01 9.14
C ILE A 151 -7.03 -25.05 9.77
N PHE A 152 -6.58 -24.82 11.00
CA PHE A 152 -5.58 -25.69 11.65
C PHE A 152 -6.12 -27.07 12.04
N LEU A 153 -7.40 -27.18 12.42
CA LEU A 153 -8.02 -28.47 12.74
C LEU A 153 -8.01 -29.42 11.53
N PRO A 154 -8.53 -29.05 10.34
CA PRO A 154 -8.41 -29.85 9.14
C PRO A 154 -6.97 -30.10 8.67
N LEU A 155 -6.06 -29.12 8.73
CA LEU A 155 -4.72 -29.29 8.14
C LEU A 155 -3.91 -30.44 8.77
N SER A 156 -4.02 -30.66 10.08
CA SER A 156 -3.39 -31.79 10.77
C SER A 156 -3.93 -33.12 10.23
N ASP A 157 -5.25 -33.26 10.17
CA ASP A 157 -5.91 -34.49 9.74
C ASP A 157 -5.69 -34.74 8.23
N LEU A 158 -5.66 -33.66 7.42
CA LEU A 158 -5.40 -33.70 5.99
C LEU A 158 -3.96 -34.13 5.67
N TRP A 159 -2.96 -33.77 6.49
CA TRP A 159 -1.58 -34.22 6.29
C TRP A 159 -1.42 -35.73 6.46
N HIS A 160 -2.09 -36.31 7.48
CA HIS A 160 -2.12 -37.76 7.67
C HIS A 160 -2.86 -38.47 6.52
N VAL A 161 -4.07 -38.00 6.18
CA VAL A 161 -4.87 -38.58 5.08
C VAL A 161 -4.15 -38.47 3.73
N ASN A 162 -3.42 -37.38 3.47
CA ASN A 162 -2.68 -37.22 2.21
C ASN A 162 -1.42 -38.10 2.15
N ASN A 163 -0.74 -38.34 3.28
CA ASN A 163 0.36 -39.31 3.35
C ASN A 163 -0.13 -40.76 3.19
N GLU A 164 -1.28 -41.11 3.78
CA GLU A 164 -1.95 -42.40 3.54
C GLU A 164 -2.39 -42.53 2.07
N PHE A 165 -2.95 -41.47 1.48
CA PHE A 165 -3.36 -41.46 0.07
C PHE A 165 -2.17 -41.60 -0.88
N VAL A 166 -1.05 -40.89 -0.64
CA VAL A 166 0.19 -41.06 -1.42
C VAL A 166 0.71 -42.49 -1.28
N SER A 167 0.69 -43.07 -0.08
CA SER A 167 1.10 -44.47 0.15
C SER A 167 0.18 -45.47 -0.56
N ALA A 168 -1.13 -45.24 -0.55
CA ALA A 168 -2.14 -46.07 -1.19
C ALA A 168 -2.16 -45.93 -2.72
N ALA A 169 -1.75 -44.77 -3.26
CA ALA A 169 -1.56 -44.55 -4.69
C ALA A 169 -0.26 -45.22 -5.17
N LEU A 170 0.82 -45.07 -4.41
CA LEU A 170 2.10 -45.75 -4.68
C LEU A 170 1.92 -47.27 -4.75
N THR A 171 1.22 -47.88 -3.78
CA THR A 171 0.95 -49.34 -3.77
C THR A 171 0.01 -49.85 -4.87
N LYS A 172 -0.49 -48.98 -5.77
CA LYS A 172 -1.34 -49.35 -6.92
C LYS A 172 -0.65 -49.19 -8.29
N LEU A 173 0.62 -48.76 -8.33
CA LEU A 173 1.39 -48.71 -9.58
C LEU A 173 1.93 -50.10 -9.97
N PRO A 174 2.01 -50.43 -11.29
CA PRO A 174 2.56 -51.69 -11.75
C PRO A 174 4.07 -51.78 -11.52
N GLU A 175 4.61 -52.99 -11.32
CA GLU A 175 6.03 -53.24 -10.96
C GLU A 175 7.02 -53.11 -12.14
N ASN A 176 7.22 -51.88 -12.61
CA ASN A 176 8.21 -51.52 -13.63
C ASN A 176 9.47 -50.91 -12.99
N GLU A 177 10.59 -50.80 -13.72
CA GLU A 177 11.78 -50.08 -13.22
C GLU A 177 11.50 -48.61 -12.95
N HIS A 178 10.69 -47.97 -13.79
CA HIS A 178 10.31 -46.57 -13.66
C HIS A 178 9.46 -46.32 -12.39
N SER A 179 8.56 -47.24 -12.01
CA SER A 179 7.82 -47.12 -10.75
C SER A 179 8.72 -47.45 -9.56
N ARG A 180 9.59 -48.46 -9.62
CA ARG A 180 10.59 -48.72 -8.56
C ARG A 180 11.50 -47.51 -8.29
N HIS A 181 11.94 -46.80 -9.33
CA HIS A 181 12.70 -45.55 -9.19
C HIS A 181 11.84 -44.42 -8.60
N LEU A 182 10.57 -44.29 -9.01
CA LEU A 182 9.66 -43.28 -8.48
C LEU A 182 9.35 -43.54 -6.99
N HIS A 183 9.09 -44.78 -6.59
CA HIS A 183 8.96 -45.20 -5.19
C HIS A 183 10.18 -44.83 -4.35
N SER A 184 11.40 -45.10 -4.83
CA SER A 184 12.62 -44.77 -4.06
C SER A 184 12.81 -43.27 -3.91
N ALA A 185 12.56 -42.49 -4.96
CA ALA A 185 12.64 -41.02 -4.93
C ALA A 185 11.57 -40.42 -3.98
N THR A 186 10.31 -40.85 -4.06
CA THR A 186 9.25 -40.37 -3.17
C THR A 186 9.51 -40.78 -1.71
N SER A 187 10.01 -42.01 -1.47
CA SER A 187 10.39 -42.47 -0.13
C SER A 187 11.56 -41.68 0.46
N ASP A 188 12.57 -41.33 -0.34
CA ASP A 188 13.70 -40.51 0.11
C ASP A 188 13.25 -39.07 0.44
N VAL A 189 12.42 -38.45 -0.41
CA VAL A 189 11.80 -37.14 -0.17
C VAL A 189 10.95 -37.13 1.10
N LEU A 190 10.10 -38.14 1.31
CA LEU A 190 9.33 -38.29 2.55
C LEU A 190 10.24 -38.49 3.77
N SER A 191 11.34 -39.24 3.64
CA SER A 191 12.34 -39.38 4.73
C SER A 191 13.01 -38.06 5.08
N LYS A 192 13.30 -37.22 4.08
CA LYS A 192 13.90 -35.89 4.23
C LYS A 192 12.91 -34.91 4.85
N LEU A 193 11.66 -34.91 4.40
CA LEU A 193 10.58 -34.11 4.97
C LEU A 193 10.34 -34.44 6.45
N ASN A 194 10.26 -35.73 6.80
CA ASN A 194 10.10 -36.16 8.19
C ASN A 194 11.28 -35.76 9.09
N LYS A 195 12.52 -35.80 8.58
CA LYS A 195 13.70 -35.28 9.30
C LYS A 195 13.62 -33.76 9.53
N VAL A 196 13.12 -33.00 8.56
CA VAL A 196 12.91 -31.54 8.68
C VAL A 196 11.82 -31.23 9.70
N ILE A 197 10.66 -31.91 9.65
CA ILE A 197 9.58 -31.76 10.63
C ILE A 197 10.11 -32.06 12.04
N GLN A 198 10.79 -33.19 12.22
CA GLN A 198 11.39 -33.55 13.51
C GLN A 198 12.44 -32.53 14.00
N ALA A 199 13.20 -31.89 13.10
CA ALA A 199 14.12 -30.82 13.46
C ALA A 199 13.39 -29.54 13.90
N VAL A 200 12.28 -29.20 13.25
CA VAL A 200 11.40 -28.07 13.61
C VAL A 200 10.72 -28.30 14.96
N ASP A 201 10.19 -29.51 15.23
CA ASP A 201 9.62 -29.87 16.53
C ASP A 201 10.65 -29.76 17.66
N ASN A 202 11.88 -30.26 17.44
CA ASN A 202 12.98 -30.13 18.39
C ASN A 202 13.39 -28.66 18.61
N LEU A 203 13.33 -27.82 17.58
CA LEU A 203 13.59 -26.38 17.69
C LEU A 203 12.50 -25.66 18.50
N HIS A 204 11.22 -25.97 18.26
CA HIS A 204 10.11 -25.45 19.06
C HIS A 204 10.17 -25.93 20.53
N LEU A 205 10.58 -27.17 20.78
CA LEU A 205 10.80 -27.69 22.13
C LEU A 205 11.89 -26.87 22.86
N LYS A 206 13.04 -26.65 22.21
CA LYS A 206 14.14 -25.83 22.75
C LYS A 206 13.72 -24.37 22.96
N HIS A 207 12.97 -23.78 22.04
CA HIS A 207 12.47 -22.41 22.17
C HIS A 207 11.49 -22.29 23.36
N ARG A 208 10.58 -23.25 23.53
CA ARG A 208 9.67 -23.32 24.69
C ARG A 208 10.43 -23.47 26.01
N GLN A 209 11.49 -24.28 26.05
CA GLN A 209 12.34 -24.42 27.22
C GLN A 209 13.07 -23.10 27.55
N LEU A 210 13.73 -22.49 26.56
CA LEU A 210 14.47 -21.24 26.72
C LEU A 210 13.55 -20.09 27.18
N ALA A 211 12.34 -19.98 26.63
CA ALA A 211 11.35 -19.00 27.08
C ALA A 211 10.91 -19.24 28.53
N GLY A 212 10.70 -20.50 28.92
CA GLY A 212 10.39 -20.87 30.31
C GLY A 212 11.52 -20.56 31.29
N ASP A 213 12.79 -20.77 30.89
CA ASP A 213 13.95 -20.46 31.72
C ASP A 213 14.21 -18.94 31.81
N TYR A 214 13.98 -18.19 30.72
CA TYR A 214 14.00 -16.72 30.75
C TYR A 214 12.92 -16.14 31.67
N GLN A 215 11.72 -16.72 31.68
CA GLN A 215 10.65 -16.30 32.59
C GLN A 215 11.02 -16.53 34.06
N LYS A 216 11.54 -17.73 34.43
CA LYS A 216 12.04 -18.01 35.78
C LYS A 216 13.11 -17.00 36.23
N GLN A 217 14.01 -16.62 35.32
CA GLN A 217 15.05 -15.63 35.60
C GLN A 217 14.48 -14.22 35.81
N ARG A 218 13.43 -13.85 35.06
CA ARG A 218 12.68 -12.59 35.25
C ARG A 218 11.95 -12.56 36.59
N ASP A 219 11.29 -13.65 36.95
CA ASP A 219 10.55 -13.79 38.21
C ASP A 219 11.49 -13.76 39.43
N SER A 220 12.61 -14.48 39.36
CA SER A 220 13.68 -14.45 40.37
C SER A 220 14.27 -13.05 40.55
N ASN A 221 14.54 -12.33 39.46
CA ASN A 221 15.02 -10.94 39.49
C ASN A 221 13.97 -9.99 40.13
N ALA A 222 12.69 -10.17 39.83
CA ALA A 222 11.61 -9.40 40.47
C ALA A 222 11.52 -9.69 41.99
N TRP A 223 11.64 -10.96 42.40
CA TRP A 223 11.64 -11.36 43.80
C TRP A 223 12.86 -10.79 44.56
N ASN A 224 14.07 -10.94 44.02
CA ASN A 224 15.31 -10.39 44.59
C ASN A 224 15.22 -8.85 44.77
N LYS A 225 14.61 -8.13 43.82
CA LYS A 225 14.39 -6.67 43.92
C LYS A 225 13.38 -6.29 45.01
N ALA A 226 12.35 -7.10 45.21
CA ALA A 226 11.39 -6.91 46.30
C ALA A 226 12.07 -7.15 47.66
N GLU A 227 12.81 -8.25 47.81
CA GLU A 227 13.56 -8.57 49.03
C GLU A 227 14.61 -7.47 49.35
N GLN A 228 15.39 -7.03 48.36
CA GLN A 228 16.35 -5.93 48.52
C GLN A 228 15.68 -4.64 49.01
N LYS A 229 14.46 -4.32 48.54
CA LYS A 229 13.69 -3.17 49.02
C LYS A 229 13.25 -3.37 50.48
N CYS A 230 12.71 -4.53 50.83
CA CYS A 230 12.31 -4.85 52.20
C CYS A 230 13.51 -4.77 53.18
N LEU A 231 14.65 -5.37 52.84
CA LEU A 231 15.88 -5.31 53.65
C LEU A 231 16.40 -3.88 53.81
N LYS A 232 16.30 -3.05 52.77
CA LYS A 232 16.66 -1.62 52.86
C LYS A 232 15.74 -0.85 53.81
N GLU A 233 14.44 -1.15 53.81
CA GLU A 233 13.46 -0.57 54.74
C GLU A 233 13.60 -1.10 56.17
N GLU A 234 14.11 -2.33 56.35
CA GLU A 234 14.48 -2.87 57.67
C GLU A 234 15.74 -2.20 58.23
N LEU A 235 16.75 -2.00 57.38
CA LEU A 235 17.99 -1.33 57.77
C LEU A 235 17.73 0.12 58.21
N THR A 236 16.90 0.89 57.51
CA THR A 236 16.55 2.26 57.93
C THR A 236 15.78 2.28 59.26
N ARG A 237 14.85 1.35 59.47
CA ARG A 237 14.16 1.15 60.76
C ARG A 237 15.14 0.80 61.89
N ALA A 238 16.11 -0.08 61.63
CA ALA A 238 17.13 -0.45 62.61
C ALA A 238 18.07 0.71 62.96
N VAL A 239 18.52 1.48 61.96
CA VAL A 239 19.37 2.68 62.16
C VAL A 239 18.64 3.76 62.95
N ALA A 240 17.37 4.03 62.64
CA ALA A 240 16.56 4.99 63.40
C ALA A 240 16.43 4.58 64.88
N LYS A 241 16.19 3.28 65.15
CA LYS A 241 16.12 2.73 66.50
C LYS A 241 17.47 2.79 67.23
N LEU A 242 18.58 2.57 66.52
CA LEU A 242 19.93 2.70 67.08
C LEU A 242 20.20 4.14 67.53
N GLU A 243 19.95 5.13 66.66
CA GLU A 243 20.09 6.54 67.03
C GLU A 243 19.16 6.94 68.18
N GLU A 244 17.92 6.45 68.23
CA GLU A 244 17.02 6.66 69.36
C GLU A 244 17.62 6.11 70.68
N THR A 245 18.18 4.90 70.68
CA THR A 245 18.85 4.33 71.87
C THR A 245 20.13 5.09 72.26
N LYS A 246 20.86 5.65 71.29
CA LYS A 246 22.06 6.48 71.51
C LYS A 246 21.72 7.82 72.16
N HIS A 247 20.62 8.46 71.75
CA HIS A 247 20.08 9.65 72.43
C HIS A 247 19.62 9.34 73.86
N LYS A 248 18.94 8.21 74.09
CA LYS A 248 18.55 7.74 75.43
C LYS A 248 19.76 7.44 76.33
N LEU A 249 20.82 6.83 75.78
CA LEU A 249 22.06 6.55 76.51
C LEU A 249 22.80 7.85 76.90
N ALA A 250 22.81 8.86 76.02
CA ALA A 250 23.40 10.16 76.33
C ALA A 250 22.68 10.85 77.50
N ALA A 251 21.34 10.83 77.52
CA ALA A 251 20.55 11.35 78.64
C ALA A 251 20.84 10.61 79.96
N LEU A 252 20.95 9.28 79.93
CA LEU A 252 21.27 8.47 81.11
C LEU A 252 22.69 8.70 81.64
N LYS A 253 23.69 9.01 80.79
CA LYS A 253 25.03 9.38 81.25
C LYS A 253 25.01 10.68 82.07
N VAL A 254 24.31 11.70 81.59
CA VAL A 254 24.15 12.99 82.32
C VAL A 254 23.48 12.79 83.70
N GLN A 255 22.70 11.71 83.88
CA GLN A 255 22.09 11.36 85.17
C GLN A 255 23.00 10.53 86.10
N GLY A 256 24.03 9.87 85.56
CA GLY A 256 24.86 8.89 86.27
C GLY A 256 25.98 9.45 87.15
N ASP A 257 26.58 10.58 86.77
CA ASP A 257 27.84 11.11 87.33
C ASP A 257 27.71 11.75 88.75
N ASN A 258 26.79 11.27 89.60
CA ASN A 258 26.37 12.00 90.82
C ASN A 258 26.37 11.25 92.18
N LYS A 259 26.71 9.94 92.32
CA LYS A 259 26.66 9.18 93.64
C LYS A 259 27.71 8.03 93.81
N GLN A 260 28.02 7.60 95.07
CA GLN A 260 29.06 6.60 95.51
C GLN A 260 28.53 5.48 96.51
N GLY A 261 29.32 4.46 96.96
CA GLY A 261 28.88 3.24 97.77
C GLY A 261 29.91 2.47 98.70
N THR A 262 29.61 1.29 99.34
CA THR A 262 30.47 0.56 100.40
C THR A 262 30.12 -0.95 100.87
N PRO A 263 31.04 -1.82 101.46
CA PRO A 263 30.80 -3.25 102.02
C PRO A 263 31.64 -3.87 103.27
N ILE A 264 31.31 -5.04 103.97
CA ILE A 264 31.94 -5.68 105.27
C ILE A 264 31.85 -7.30 105.51
N LEU A 265 32.49 -7.99 106.56
CA LEU A 265 32.64 -9.52 106.89
C LEU A 265 32.69 -10.05 108.44
N VAL A 266 32.83 -11.40 108.80
CA VAL A 266 32.58 -12.11 110.18
C VAL A 266 33.37 -13.50 110.58
N PRO A 267 33.52 -14.03 111.87
CA PRO A 267 34.27 -15.29 112.38
C PRO A 267 33.62 -16.37 113.41
N THR A 268 34.33 -17.41 114.05
CA THR A 268 33.78 -18.58 114.92
C THR A 268 34.75 -19.44 115.90
N LEU A 269 34.29 -20.33 116.89
CA LEU A 269 35.01 -21.29 117.89
C LEU A 269 34.06 -22.39 118.61
N GLY A 270 34.25 -23.47 119.48
CA GLY A 270 35.25 -24.31 120.31
C GLY A 270 34.63 -25.54 121.19
N ASN A 271 35.34 -26.42 122.00
CA ASN A 271 34.80 -27.67 122.75
C ASN A 271 35.63 -28.41 123.94
N LYS A 272 35.10 -29.37 124.81
CA LYS A 272 35.82 -30.34 125.80
C LYS A 272 35.10 -31.66 126.43
N ASN A 273 35.43 -32.21 127.66
CA ASN A 273 35.15 -33.60 128.28
C ASN A 273 34.96 -33.64 129.88
N ALA A 274 34.75 -34.66 130.81
CA ALA A 274 34.63 -36.18 131.07
C ALA A 274 33.87 -36.47 132.47
N THR A 275 33.69 -37.57 133.31
CA THR A 275 34.13 -39.01 133.67
C THR A 275 32.99 -39.82 134.50
N ALA A 276 32.97 -40.86 135.42
CA ALA A 276 33.82 -41.68 136.39
C ALA A 276 33.37 -43.19 136.86
N GLU A 277 32.80 -43.50 138.08
CA GLU A 277 32.57 -44.88 138.74
C GLU A 277 31.37 -45.70 138.18
N LYS A 278 31.58 -46.50 137.13
CA LYS A 278 30.47 -46.98 136.29
C LYS A 278 30.70 -48.32 135.57
N VAL A 279 31.02 -49.45 136.21
CA VAL A 279 31.35 -50.68 135.43
C VAL A 279 30.17 -51.22 134.60
N ARG A 280 28.92 -51.19 135.10
CA ARG A 280 27.74 -51.60 134.31
C ARG A 280 27.23 -50.50 133.36
N ASP A 281 27.24 -49.24 133.78
CA ASP A 281 26.88 -48.10 132.91
C ASP A 281 27.84 -47.96 131.74
N LYS A 282 29.16 -48.02 131.98
CA LYS A 282 30.19 -47.98 130.93
C LYS A 282 29.99 -49.03 129.86
N GLN A 283 29.44 -50.21 130.19
CA GLN A 283 29.22 -51.25 129.19
C GLN A 283 28.13 -50.86 128.18
N ARG A 284 27.12 -50.09 128.60
CA ARG A 284 26.08 -49.55 127.71
C ARG A 284 26.57 -48.27 127.02
N GLU A 285 27.20 -47.36 127.77
CA GLU A 285 27.85 -46.16 127.21
C GLU A 285 28.89 -46.52 126.14
N LEU A 286 29.63 -47.63 126.29
CA LEU A 286 30.56 -48.15 125.28
C LEU A 286 29.84 -48.69 124.04
N GLN A 287 28.69 -49.36 124.18
CA GLN A 287 27.92 -49.87 123.03
C GLN A 287 27.29 -48.72 122.23
N ASP A 288 26.78 -47.69 122.89
CA ASP A 288 26.26 -46.48 122.24
C ASP A 288 27.41 -45.66 121.59
N LEU A 289 28.59 -45.62 122.22
CA LEU A 289 29.80 -45.01 121.66
C LEU A 289 30.34 -45.80 120.45
N GLU A 290 30.27 -47.14 120.48
CA GLU A 290 30.66 -48.02 119.37
C GLU A 290 29.70 -47.87 118.18
N ALA A 291 28.39 -47.78 118.43
CA ALA A 291 27.39 -47.51 117.40
C ALA A 291 27.61 -46.15 116.74
N THR A 292 27.73 -45.08 117.52
CA THR A 292 27.98 -43.72 116.98
C THR A 292 29.34 -43.59 116.31
N HIS A 293 30.38 -44.29 116.78
CA HIS A 293 31.67 -44.38 116.06
C HIS A 293 31.51 -45.08 114.71
N LYS A 294 30.74 -46.17 114.63
CA LYS A 294 30.46 -46.90 113.39
C LYS A 294 29.68 -46.05 112.39
N GLU A 295 28.68 -45.31 112.83
CA GLU A 295 27.94 -44.35 111.99
C GLU A 295 28.84 -43.22 111.46
N LEU A 296 29.70 -42.65 112.31
CA LEU A 296 30.69 -41.63 111.90
C LEU A 296 31.70 -42.19 110.89
N MET A 297 32.15 -43.44 111.05
CA MET A 297 33.03 -44.11 110.10
C MET A 297 32.34 -44.38 108.75
N GLU A 298 31.06 -44.75 108.74
CA GLU A 298 30.29 -44.93 107.51
C GLU A 298 30.01 -43.58 106.81
N LEU A 299 29.68 -42.53 107.56
CA LEU A 299 29.46 -41.18 107.03
C LEU A 299 30.77 -40.58 106.48
N SER A 300 31.88 -40.76 107.19
CA SER A 300 33.23 -40.41 106.72
C SER A 300 33.57 -41.14 105.41
N SER A 301 33.27 -42.45 105.34
CA SER A 301 33.49 -43.26 104.13
C SER A 301 32.63 -42.76 102.95
N LYS A 302 31.35 -42.47 103.16
CA LYS A 302 30.45 -41.89 102.15
C LYS A 302 30.95 -40.53 101.65
N ARG A 303 31.43 -39.68 102.55
CA ARG A 303 31.97 -38.36 102.19
C ARG A 303 33.30 -38.47 101.43
N LEU A 304 34.14 -39.46 101.77
CA LEU A 304 35.36 -39.78 101.03
C LEU A 304 35.03 -40.26 99.60
N GLU A 305 34.01 -41.10 99.45
CA GLU A 305 33.51 -41.59 98.14
C GLU A 305 32.99 -40.44 97.27
N GLU A 306 32.23 -39.52 97.86
CA GLU A 306 31.75 -38.30 97.18
C GLU A 306 32.91 -37.39 96.74
N ILE A 307 33.93 -37.20 97.60
CA ILE A 307 35.13 -36.43 97.25
C ILE A 307 35.89 -37.08 96.10
N ARG A 308 36.02 -38.41 96.06
CA ARG A 308 36.61 -39.15 94.92
C ARG A 308 35.82 -38.91 93.63
N ARG A 309 34.49 -38.98 93.68
CA ARG A 309 33.60 -38.72 92.53
C ARG A 309 33.77 -37.29 92.01
N LEU A 310 33.68 -36.29 92.89
CA LEU A 310 33.85 -34.87 92.54
C LEU A 310 35.25 -34.58 91.99
N HIS A 311 36.28 -35.25 92.48
CA HIS A 311 37.64 -35.13 91.95
C HIS A 311 37.75 -35.70 90.52
N LYS A 312 37.10 -36.83 90.23
CA LYS A 312 37.02 -37.40 88.88
C LYS A 312 36.29 -36.48 87.90
N GLU A 313 35.16 -35.90 88.32
CA GLU A 313 34.39 -34.92 87.53
C GLU A 313 35.19 -33.63 87.27
N ARG A 314 36.00 -33.18 88.24
CA ARG A 314 36.94 -32.06 88.07
C ARG A 314 38.04 -32.37 87.05
N ILE A 315 38.57 -33.60 87.03
CA ILE A 315 39.56 -34.02 86.01
C ILE A 315 38.92 -34.04 84.62
N GLU A 316 37.71 -34.60 84.49
CA GLU A 316 37.01 -34.68 83.21
C GLU A 316 36.66 -33.29 82.63
N THR A 317 36.23 -32.36 83.48
CA THR A 317 35.94 -30.97 83.06
C THR A 317 37.20 -30.19 82.68
N LEU A 318 38.32 -30.38 83.38
CA LEU A 318 39.62 -29.82 83.00
C LEU A 318 40.12 -30.37 81.65
N ASN A 319 39.95 -31.68 81.40
CA ASN A 319 40.31 -32.29 80.12
C ASN A 319 39.48 -31.71 78.95
N LYS A 320 38.16 -31.54 79.15
CA LYS A 320 37.30 -30.89 78.15
C LYS A 320 37.74 -29.45 77.86
N LEU A 321 38.05 -28.67 78.90
CA LEU A 321 38.53 -27.30 78.76
C LEU A 321 39.85 -27.22 77.97
N ALA A 322 40.79 -28.15 78.21
CA ALA A 322 42.02 -28.26 77.42
C ALA A 322 41.74 -28.58 75.93
N THR A 323 40.81 -29.48 75.63
CA THR A 323 40.47 -29.78 74.22
C THR A 323 39.88 -28.57 73.48
N PHE A 324 39.02 -27.77 74.12
CA PHE A 324 38.50 -26.54 73.51
C PHE A 324 39.58 -25.47 73.32
N GLN A 325 40.53 -25.36 74.26
CA GLN A 325 41.64 -24.42 74.15
C GLN A 325 42.55 -24.75 72.96
N ASN A 326 42.83 -26.02 72.70
CA ASN A 326 43.60 -26.48 71.53
C ASN A 326 42.89 -26.13 70.21
N ILE A 327 41.58 -26.43 70.10
CA ILE A 327 40.78 -26.09 68.92
C ILE A 327 40.79 -24.57 68.64
N LEU A 328 40.72 -23.74 69.69
CA LEU A 328 40.81 -22.28 69.56
C LEU A 328 42.20 -21.80 69.12
N THR A 329 43.28 -22.45 69.55
CA THR A 329 44.62 -22.17 69.02
C THR A 329 44.77 -22.58 67.56
N ASP A 330 44.13 -23.67 67.13
CA ASP A 330 44.16 -24.14 65.74
C ASP A 330 43.39 -23.18 64.81
N PHE A 331 42.17 -22.76 65.17
CA PHE A 331 41.46 -21.74 64.38
C PHE A 331 42.22 -20.40 64.30
N LYS A 332 42.91 -20.01 65.38
CA LYS A 332 43.77 -18.82 65.37
C LYS A 332 44.98 -19.01 64.46
N SER A 333 45.63 -20.19 64.50
CA SER A 333 46.79 -20.49 63.66
C SER A 333 46.42 -20.52 62.17
N ILE A 334 45.27 -21.12 61.82
CA ILE A 334 44.70 -21.13 60.47
C ILE A 334 44.45 -19.70 59.97
N ARG A 335 43.81 -18.83 60.77
CA ARG A 335 43.58 -17.43 60.37
C ARG A 335 44.87 -16.61 60.23
N SER A 336 45.92 -16.94 60.98
CA SER A 336 47.26 -16.37 60.81
C SER A 336 48.11 -17.06 59.73
N SER A 337 47.61 -18.12 59.10
CA SER A 337 48.36 -18.86 58.08
C SER A 337 48.49 -18.02 56.81
N LYS A 338 49.70 -18.00 56.24
CA LYS A 338 50.01 -17.29 55.00
C LYS A 338 49.11 -17.71 53.83
N ALA A 339 48.61 -18.95 53.83
CA ALA A 339 47.65 -19.42 52.82
C ALA A 339 46.25 -18.78 52.98
N PHE A 340 45.76 -18.65 54.23
CA PHE A 340 44.48 -17.99 54.50
C PHE A 340 44.56 -16.48 54.21
N GLN A 341 45.68 -15.84 54.61
CA GLN A 341 45.95 -14.44 54.28
C GLN A 341 45.97 -14.22 52.76
N LEU A 342 46.72 -15.01 51.99
CA LEU A 342 46.78 -14.88 50.54
C LEU A 342 45.39 -15.00 49.87
N VAL A 343 44.53 -15.91 50.34
CA VAL A 343 43.15 -16.06 49.83
C VAL A 343 42.27 -14.88 50.25
N ASN A 344 42.41 -14.37 51.47
CA ASN A 344 41.73 -13.14 51.90
C ASN A 344 42.14 -11.92 51.06
N ASP A 345 43.43 -11.79 50.76
CA ASP A 345 43.98 -10.65 50.01
C ASP A 345 43.57 -10.73 48.53
N GLN A 346 43.51 -11.94 47.96
CA GLN A 346 42.90 -12.20 46.64
C GLN A 346 41.40 -11.87 46.62
N LEU A 347 40.65 -12.24 47.67
CA LEU A 347 39.24 -11.89 47.79
C LEU A 347 39.05 -10.37 47.82
N GLN A 348 39.80 -9.66 48.66
CA GLN A 348 39.77 -8.19 48.74
C GLN A 348 40.14 -7.52 47.40
N LYS A 349 41.14 -8.06 46.69
CA LYS A 349 41.49 -7.59 45.34
C LYS A 349 40.35 -7.79 44.34
N SER A 350 39.75 -8.98 44.30
CA SER A 350 38.62 -9.27 43.41
C SER A 350 37.37 -8.44 43.73
N GLN A 351 37.19 -8.06 44.99
CA GLN A 351 36.10 -7.20 45.43
C GLN A 351 36.32 -5.74 45.00
N ALA A 352 37.56 -5.23 45.09
CA ALA A 352 37.92 -3.92 44.55
C ALA A 352 37.77 -3.87 43.01
N GLU A 353 38.18 -4.93 42.29
CA GLU A 353 38.00 -5.05 40.84
C GLU A 353 36.50 -5.07 40.44
N LEU A 354 35.66 -5.71 41.26
CA LEU A 354 34.21 -5.70 41.07
C LEU A 354 33.60 -4.30 41.29
N ASP A 355 34.02 -3.58 42.33
CA ASP A 355 33.58 -2.21 42.59
C ASP A 355 34.05 -1.25 41.47
N ASP A 356 35.29 -1.38 40.97
CA ASP A 356 35.80 -0.62 39.81
C ASP A 356 34.94 -0.86 38.56
N HIS A 357 34.68 -2.14 38.23
CA HIS A 357 33.79 -2.51 37.11
C HIS A 357 32.37 -1.97 37.28
N LYS A 358 31.86 -1.91 38.52
CA LYS A 358 30.57 -1.30 38.82
C LYS A 358 30.58 0.21 38.56
N THR A 359 31.62 0.96 38.95
CA THR A 359 31.71 2.39 38.60
C THR A 359 31.83 2.63 37.10
N LEU A 360 32.45 1.71 36.35
CA LEU A 360 32.52 1.77 34.89
C LEU A 360 31.13 1.57 34.26
N LEU A 361 30.34 0.61 34.76
CA LEU A 361 28.98 0.37 34.31
C LEU A 361 28.03 1.54 34.65
N GLU A 362 28.18 2.15 35.83
CA GLU A 362 27.45 3.36 36.21
C GLU A 362 27.79 4.56 35.29
N LYS A 363 29.05 4.72 34.86
CA LYS A 363 29.45 5.73 33.85
C LYS A 363 28.83 5.45 32.49
N LEU A 364 28.95 4.21 31.99
CA LEU A 364 28.40 3.81 30.69
C LEU A 364 26.87 3.95 30.62
N GLN A 365 26.17 3.74 31.74
CA GLN A 365 24.73 4.01 31.84
C GLN A 365 24.43 5.51 31.66
N VAL A 366 25.17 6.40 32.34
CA VAL A 366 25.01 7.85 32.20
C VAL A 366 25.35 8.33 30.79
N ASP A 367 26.39 7.78 30.16
CA ASP A 367 26.74 8.07 28.76
C ASP A 367 25.62 7.61 27.80
N MET A 368 25.07 6.41 28.00
CA MET A 368 23.93 5.90 27.21
C MET A 368 22.69 6.79 27.36
N ASP A 369 22.32 7.18 28.59
CA ASP A 369 21.19 8.06 28.84
C ASP A 369 21.40 9.47 28.23
N SER A 370 22.65 9.95 28.20
CA SER A 370 23.05 11.17 27.48
C SER A 370 22.88 11.03 25.97
N PHE A 371 23.29 9.90 25.36
CA PHE A 371 23.07 9.65 23.94
C PHE A 371 21.58 9.56 23.58
N VAL A 372 20.76 8.87 24.38
CA VAL A 372 19.30 8.80 24.18
C VAL A 372 18.64 10.18 24.30
N TRP A 373 19.15 11.05 25.18
CA TRP A 373 18.68 12.44 25.25
C TRP A 373 19.08 13.25 24.00
N GLN A 374 20.32 13.11 23.52
CA GLN A 374 20.80 13.77 22.30
C GLN A 374 20.06 13.29 21.04
N GLU A 375 19.75 11.99 20.92
CA GLU A 375 18.94 11.42 19.86
C GLU A 375 17.54 12.05 19.82
N ARG A 376 16.86 12.13 20.97
CA ARG A 376 15.55 12.79 21.08
C ARG A 376 15.61 14.27 20.69
N GLN A 377 16.67 14.98 21.09
CA GLN A 377 16.90 16.37 20.68
C GLN A 377 17.19 16.51 19.18
N PHE A 378 17.82 15.52 18.54
CA PHE A 378 18.03 15.53 17.10
C PHE A 378 16.73 15.26 16.33
N ASN A 379 15.96 14.25 16.75
CA ASN A 379 14.68 13.91 16.13
C ASN A 379 13.69 15.10 16.21
N GLN A 380 13.57 15.75 17.36
CA GLN A 380 12.78 16.99 17.50
C GLN A 380 13.22 18.11 16.54
N LYS A 381 14.52 18.21 16.21
CA LYS A 381 15.03 19.18 15.23
C LYS A 381 14.74 18.77 13.79
N VAL A 382 14.70 17.47 13.49
CA VAL A 382 14.28 16.94 12.18
C VAL A 382 12.79 17.21 11.96
N ASP A 383 11.94 16.89 12.94
CA ASP A 383 10.50 17.16 12.90
C ASP A 383 10.20 18.66 12.69
N LEU A 384 10.92 19.52 13.43
CA LEU A 384 10.82 20.98 13.29
C LEU A 384 11.37 21.51 11.94
N ALA A 385 12.32 20.81 11.31
CA ALA A 385 12.86 21.19 10.00
C ALA A 385 11.96 20.76 8.83
N GLU A 386 11.14 19.72 9.02
CA GLU A 386 10.16 19.27 8.03
C GLU A 386 9.03 20.30 7.83
N ILE A 387 8.66 21.04 8.88
CA ILE A 387 7.59 22.05 8.84
C ILE A 387 7.90 23.19 7.84
N PRO A 388 9.07 23.88 7.89
CA PRO A 388 9.48 24.82 6.86
C PRO A 388 9.52 24.24 5.45
N GLN A 389 9.91 22.97 5.27
CA GLN A 389 9.92 22.33 3.96
C GLN A 389 8.49 22.14 3.41
N LYS A 390 7.56 21.64 4.23
CA LYS A 390 6.14 21.51 3.86
C LYS A 390 5.50 22.86 3.54
N VAL A 391 5.78 23.88 4.34
CA VAL A 391 5.29 25.26 4.11
C VAL A 391 5.89 25.85 2.83
N SER A 392 7.19 25.65 2.57
CA SER A 392 7.85 26.09 1.35
C SER A 392 7.27 25.39 0.11
N ALA A 393 7.08 24.07 0.16
CA ALA A 393 6.49 23.31 -0.94
C ALA A 393 5.05 23.76 -1.26
N TYR A 394 4.24 24.05 -0.22
CA TYR A 394 2.91 24.64 -0.39
C TYR A 394 2.97 26.00 -1.10
N TYR A 395 3.85 26.91 -0.68
CA TYR A 395 4.00 28.20 -1.34
C TYR A 395 4.52 28.09 -2.78
N VAL A 396 5.46 27.18 -3.05
CA VAL A 396 5.95 26.92 -4.43
C VAL A 396 4.83 26.39 -5.32
N SER A 397 4.02 25.44 -4.84
CA SER A 397 2.83 24.97 -5.58
C SER A 397 1.86 26.12 -5.84
N ARG A 398 1.55 26.92 -4.80
CA ARG A 398 0.59 28.02 -4.92
C ARG A 398 1.08 29.15 -5.84
N ILE A 399 2.39 29.38 -5.92
CA ILE A 399 2.99 30.28 -6.90
C ILE A 399 2.81 29.73 -8.32
N ALA A 400 3.13 28.45 -8.56
CA ALA A 400 2.95 27.83 -9.88
C ALA A 400 1.48 27.83 -10.35
N ASP A 401 0.51 27.63 -9.44
CA ASP A 401 -0.91 27.79 -9.74
C ASP A 401 -1.26 29.23 -10.18
N LEU A 402 -0.76 30.23 -9.44
CA LEU A 402 -0.98 31.64 -9.75
C LEU A 402 -0.27 32.08 -11.04
N GLU A 403 0.91 31.53 -11.35
CA GLU A 403 1.60 31.76 -12.63
C GLU A 403 0.80 31.18 -13.80
N LYS A 404 0.19 30.00 -13.63
CA LYS A 404 -0.72 29.39 -14.61
C LYS A 404 -1.99 30.24 -14.81
N ASP A 405 -2.59 30.75 -13.74
CA ASP A 405 -3.75 31.66 -13.81
C ASP A 405 -3.37 32.99 -14.51
N VAL A 406 -2.22 33.58 -14.20
CA VAL A 406 -1.71 34.78 -14.87
C VAL A 406 -1.42 34.53 -16.36
N GLN A 407 -0.88 33.37 -16.72
CA GLN A 407 -0.65 33.02 -18.12
C GLN A 407 -1.98 32.81 -18.87
N LYS A 408 -2.99 32.20 -18.23
CA LYS A 408 -4.35 32.07 -18.78
C LYS A 408 -4.96 33.46 -19.04
N LEU A 409 -4.92 34.36 -18.07
CA LEU A 409 -5.41 35.74 -18.21
C LEU A 409 -4.63 36.53 -19.29
N CYS A 410 -3.33 36.31 -19.42
CA CYS A 410 -2.53 36.88 -20.51
C CYS A 410 -2.98 36.38 -21.89
N ASN A 411 -3.26 35.08 -22.02
CA ASN A 411 -3.76 34.49 -23.25
C ASN A 411 -5.16 35.02 -23.60
N GLU A 412 -6.07 35.08 -22.64
CA GLU A 412 -7.42 35.66 -22.80
C GLU A 412 -7.36 37.13 -23.21
N LYS A 413 -6.53 37.95 -22.54
CA LYS A 413 -6.29 39.35 -22.89
C LYS A 413 -5.73 39.47 -24.32
N ASN A 414 -4.81 38.61 -24.74
CA ASN A 414 -4.28 38.63 -26.10
C ASN A 414 -5.36 38.25 -27.14
N MET A 415 -6.23 37.28 -26.84
CA MET A 415 -7.37 36.93 -27.70
C MET A 415 -8.42 38.05 -27.78
N LEU A 416 -8.63 38.81 -26.70
CA LEU A 416 -9.49 40.00 -26.71
C LEU A 416 -8.88 41.15 -27.51
N VAL A 417 -7.55 41.36 -27.42
CA VAL A 417 -6.83 42.34 -28.24
C VAL A 417 -6.92 41.98 -29.72
N LEU A 418 -6.72 40.71 -30.10
CA LEU A 418 -6.88 40.26 -31.49
C LEU A 418 -8.32 40.49 -32.01
N LYS A 419 -9.34 40.10 -31.23
CA LYS A 419 -10.75 40.39 -31.58
C LYS A 419 -11.05 41.89 -31.71
N PHE A 420 -10.42 42.73 -30.90
CA PHE A 420 -10.55 44.18 -30.99
C PHE A 420 -9.82 44.75 -32.22
N GLU A 421 -8.63 44.23 -32.55
CA GLU A 421 -7.95 44.56 -33.80
C GLU A 421 -8.77 44.16 -35.03
N ASP A 422 -9.33 42.96 -35.06
CA ASP A 422 -10.20 42.49 -36.15
C ASP A 422 -11.46 43.37 -36.27
N ALA A 423 -12.13 43.67 -35.15
CA ALA A 423 -13.26 44.62 -35.13
C ALA A 423 -12.87 46.05 -35.56
N SER A 424 -11.62 46.48 -35.33
CA SER A 424 -11.11 47.76 -35.81
C SER A 424 -10.73 47.75 -37.30
N ARG A 425 -10.49 46.56 -37.88
CA ARG A 425 -10.23 46.32 -39.30
C ARG A 425 -11.53 46.12 -40.10
N GLU A 426 -12.66 45.90 -39.44
CA GLU A 426 -13.96 45.87 -40.11
C GLU A 426 -14.21 47.19 -40.87
N PRO A 427 -14.75 47.13 -42.10
CA PRO A 427 -14.99 48.33 -42.89
C PRO A 427 -16.04 49.20 -42.21
N GLY A 428 -15.62 50.33 -41.63
CA GLY A 428 -16.50 51.24 -40.90
C GLY A 428 -17.73 51.65 -41.73
N ARG A 429 -18.86 51.90 -41.04
CA ARG A 429 -20.21 52.09 -41.63
C ARG A 429 -20.25 52.90 -42.94
N ASN A 430 -19.48 53.98 -43.05
CA ASN A 430 -19.42 54.82 -44.26
C ASN A 430 -18.78 54.13 -45.46
N GLN A 431 -17.77 53.26 -45.25
CA GLN A 431 -17.15 52.46 -46.31
C GLN A 431 -18.07 51.33 -46.77
N VAL A 432 -18.82 50.69 -45.86
CA VAL A 432 -19.87 49.72 -46.22
C VAL A 432 -20.99 50.40 -47.01
N ILE A 433 -21.48 51.55 -46.56
CA ILE A 433 -22.49 52.35 -47.30
C ILE A 433 -21.96 52.78 -48.67
N SER A 434 -20.66 53.12 -48.79
CA SER A 434 -20.04 53.46 -50.08
C SER A 434 -19.99 52.26 -51.02
N LYS A 435 -19.51 51.09 -50.56
CA LYS A 435 -19.52 49.83 -51.32
C LYS A 435 -20.93 49.41 -51.73
N PHE A 436 -21.89 49.50 -50.81
CA PHE A 436 -23.29 49.16 -51.08
C PHE A 436 -23.92 50.13 -52.10
N ARG A 437 -23.66 51.44 -51.98
CA ARG A 437 -24.09 52.45 -52.98
C ARG A 437 -23.46 52.21 -54.35
N ALA A 438 -22.19 51.81 -54.40
CA ALA A 438 -21.54 51.43 -55.65
C ALA A 438 -22.20 50.20 -56.28
N LEU A 439 -22.45 49.13 -55.50
CA LEU A 439 -23.15 47.92 -55.97
C LEU A 439 -24.57 48.23 -56.45
N VAL A 440 -25.35 49.04 -55.71
CA VAL A 440 -26.69 49.48 -56.13
C VAL A 440 -26.64 50.35 -57.40
N SER A 441 -25.51 50.99 -57.68
CA SER A 441 -25.30 51.80 -58.90
C SER A 441 -24.76 50.99 -60.08
N SER A 442 -24.07 49.87 -59.85
CA SER A 442 -23.60 48.96 -60.90
C SER A 442 -24.66 47.92 -61.28
N LEU A 443 -25.52 47.52 -60.32
CA LEU A 443 -26.58 46.51 -60.50
C LEU A 443 -27.49 46.75 -61.73
N PRO A 444 -27.93 47.97 -62.09
CA PRO A 444 -28.71 48.17 -63.32
C PRO A 444 -27.92 47.87 -64.60
N THR A 445 -26.61 48.15 -64.60
CA THR A 445 -25.70 47.90 -65.72
C THR A 445 -25.38 46.41 -65.83
N GLU A 446 -25.11 45.74 -64.70
CA GLU A 446 -24.90 44.30 -64.63
C GLU A 446 -26.16 43.52 -65.00
N MET A 447 -27.34 43.95 -64.54
CA MET A 447 -28.63 43.41 -64.93
C MET A 447 -28.90 43.63 -66.42
N GLY A 448 -28.53 44.78 -66.98
CA GLY A 448 -28.56 45.02 -68.42
C GLY A 448 -27.66 44.07 -69.21
N ALA A 449 -26.43 43.82 -68.73
CA ALA A 449 -25.52 42.85 -69.33
C ALA A 449 -26.13 41.43 -69.29
N ILE A 450 -26.63 40.99 -68.14
CA ILE A 450 -27.33 39.69 -67.98
C ILE A 450 -28.55 39.60 -68.90
N GLN A 451 -29.34 40.68 -69.03
CA GLN A 451 -30.48 40.74 -69.95
C GLN A 451 -30.04 40.56 -71.41
N THR A 452 -28.91 41.15 -71.82
CA THR A 452 -28.37 40.99 -73.18
C THR A 452 -27.78 39.61 -73.46
N GLU A 453 -27.09 38.98 -72.51
CA GLU A 453 -26.70 37.57 -72.63
C GLU A 453 -27.92 36.64 -72.65
N LEU A 454 -28.96 36.94 -71.87
CA LEU A 454 -30.21 36.18 -71.91
C LEU A 454 -30.92 36.28 -73.27
N SER A 455 -30.87 37.42 -73.97
CA SER A 455 -31.33 37.50 -75.37
C SER A 455 -30.44 36.67 -76.30
N LYS A 456 -29.11 36.77 -76.23
CA LYS A 456 -28.20 35.94 -77.05
C LYS A 456 -28.44 34.45 -76.85
N HIS A 457 -28.68 34.00 -75.61
CA HIS A 457 -29.01 32.61 -75.31
C HIS A 457 -30.39 32.19 -75.85
N LYS A 458 -31.39 33.08 -75.89
CA LYS A 458 -32.67 32.82 -76.57
C LYS A 458 -32.49 32.69 -78.07
N ASP A 459 -31.72 33.59 -78.69
CA ASP A 459 -31.44 33.56 -80.13
C ASP A 459 -30.65 32.31 -80.52
N ALA A 460 -29.63 31.94 -79.72
CA ALA A 460 -28.89 30.69 -79.88
C ALA A 460 -29.78 29.45 -79.68
N SER A 461 -30.75 29.50 -78.77
CA SER A 461 -31.73 28.42 -78.60
C SER A 461 -32.66 28.28 -79.82
N LEU A 462 -33.12 29.40 -80.39
CA LEU A 462 -33.90 29.40 -81.64
C LEU A 462 -33.10 28.82 -82.82
N GLN A 463 -31.81 29.19 -82.93
CA GLN A 463 -30.89 28.57 -83.90
C GLN A 463 -30.71 27.06 -83.66
N LEU A 464 -30.57 26.64 -82.39
CA LEU A 464 -30.51 25.22 -82.02
C LEU A 464 -31.79 24.44 -82.36
N HIS A 465 -32.97 25.07 -82.23
CA HIS A 465 -34.24 24.48 -82.65
C HIS A 465 -34.31 24.35 -84.18
N SER A 466 -33.84 25.36 -84.94
CA SER A 466 -33.74 25.29 -86.40
C SER A 466 -32.79 24.17 -86.86
N LEU A 467 -31.58 24.11 -86.30
CA LEU A 467 -30.61 23.06 -86.60
C LEU A 467 -31.11 21.67 -86.19
N ARG A 468 -31.87 21.55 -85.09
CA ARG A 468 -32.50 20.27 -84.70
C ARG A 468 -33.60 19.84 -85.68
N ALA A 469 -34.39 20.76 -86.20
CA ALA A 469 -35.38 20.48 -87.24
C ALA A 469 -34.69 20.03 -88.56
N GLU A 470 -33.59 20.67 -88.92
CA GLU A 470 -32.75 20.27 -90.06
C GLU A 470 -32.13 18.87 -89.85
N VAL A 471 -31.57 18.58 -88.68
CA VAL A 471 -31.05 17.25 -88.33
C VAL A 471 -32.15 16.18 -88.36
N HIS A 472 -33.38 16.48 -87.92
CA HIS A 472 -34.51 15.55 -88.06
C HIS A 472 -34.92 15.35 -89.53
N SER A 473 -34.86 16.39 -90.36
CA SER A 473 -35.08 16.27 -91.82
C SER A 473 -34.01 15.39 -92.48
N LEU A 474 -32.74 15.62 -92.16
CA LEU A 474 -31.60 14.85 -92.66
C LEU A 474 -31.61 13.40 -92.17
N SER A 475 -31.96 13.14 -90.90
CA SER A 475 -32.20 11.78 -90.39
C SER A 475 -33.38 11.12 -91.12
N GLY A 476 -34.47 11.86 -91.35
CA GLY A 476 -35.59 11.39 -92.17
C GLY A 476 -35.22 11.13 -93.64
N ILE A 477 -34.12 11.66 -94.16
CA ILE A 477 -33.54 11.32 -95.47
C ILE A 477 -32.62 10.09 -95.34
N LEU A 478 -31.77 10.05 -94.31
CA LEU A 478 -30.83 8.96 -94.06
C LEU A 478 -31.56 7.62 -93.86
N ASN A 479 -32.59 7.57 -93.01
CA ASN A 479 -33.37 6.35 -92.77
C ASN A 479 -34.02 5.81 -94.06
N ARG A 480 -34.42 6.70 -95.00
CA ARG A 480 -34.92 6.27 -96.32
C ARG A 480 -33.81 5.68 -97.19
N LYS A 481 -32.59 6.22 -97.14
CA LYS A 481 -31.43 5.64 -97.84
C LYS A 481 -30.94 4.35 -97.20
N GLU A 482 -31.04 4.21 -95.89
CA GLU A 482 -30.77 2.96 -95.18
C GLU A 482 -31.78 1.87 -95.58
N GLN A 483 -33.08 2.19 -95.68
CA GLN A 483 -34.11 1.29 -96.22
C GLN A 483 -33.87 0.91 -97.70
N GLU A 484 -33.48 1.86 -98.56
CA GLU A 484 -33.08 1.55 -99.95
C GLU A 484 -31.88 0.59 -100.00
N ILE A 485 -30.89 0.78 -99.13
CA ILE A 485 -29.71 -0.10 -99.02
C ILE A 485 -30.09 -1.48 -98.49
N GLU A 486 -30.97 -1.56 -97.49
CA GLU A 486 -31.41 -2.85 -96.92
C GLU A 486 -32.27 -3.65 -97.91
N GLU A 487 -33.10 -2.99 -98.74
CA GLU A 487 -33.83 -3.66 -99.82
C GLU A 487 -32.88 -4.21 -100.91
N ILE A 488 -31.87 -3.43 -101.30
CA ILE A 488 -30.81 -3.86 -102.23
C ILE A 488 -29.99 -5.01 -101.62
N SER A 489 -29.68 -4.94 -100.32
CA SER A 489 -28.98 -5.98 -99.57
C SER A 489 -29.77 -7.29 -99.57
N CYS A 490 -31.07 -7.22 -99.25
CA CYS A 490 -31.99 -8.37 -99.34
C CYS A 490 -32.01 -8.98 -100.74
N ARG A 491 -32.13 -8.16 -101.80
CA ARG A 491 -32.07 -8.64 -103.19
C ARG A 491 -30.73 -9.33 -103.51
N SER A 492 -29.62 -8.82 -102.99
CA SER A 492 -28.28 -9.42 -103.19
C SER A 492 -28.11 -10.74 -102.43
N ALA A 493 -28.71 -10.88 -101.23
CA ALA A 493 -28.68 -12.11 -100.45
C ALA A 493 -29.41 -13.27 -101.14
N HIS A 494 -30.53 -12.99 -101.82
CA HIS A 494 -31.25 -13.99 -102.64
C HIS A 494 -30.37 -14.50 -103.79
N ALA A 495 -29.67 -13.60 -104.51
CA ALA A 495 -28.70 -14.01 -105.52
C ALA A 495 -27.54 -14.85 -104.94
N GLY A 496 -27.16 -14.60 -103.68
CA GLY A 496 -26.19 -15.42 -102.94
C GLY A 496 -26.66 -16.86 -102.68
N SER A 497 -27.95 -17.06 -102.36
CA SER A 497 -28.52 -18.42 -102.28
C SER A 497 -28.58 -19.12 -103.64
N ASP A 498 -28.89 -18.42 -104.72
CA ASP A 498 -28.93 -19.00 -106.07
C ASP A 498 -27.54 -19.48 -106.52
N ILE A 499 -26.50 -18.68 -106.27
CA ILE A 499 -25.10 -19.05 -106.50
C ILE A 499 -24.72 -20.29 -105.68
N SER A 500 -25.18 -20.38 -104.43
CA SER A 500 -24.88 -21.51 -103.55
C SER A 500 -25.52 -22.83 -104.02
N GLN A 501 -26.74 -22.78 -104.58
CA GLN A 501 -27.39 -23.94 -105.20
C GLN A 501 -26.63 -24.41 -106.44
N LEU A 502 -26.19 -23.48 -107.30
CA LEU A 502 -25.36 -23.79 -108.47
C LEU A 502 -24.03 -24.45 -108.07
N GLN A 503 -23.39 -24.00 -106.99
CA GLN A 503 -22.15 -24.61 -106.48
C GLN A 503 -22.35 -26.04 -105.96
N TYR A 504 -23.50 -26.37 -105.36
CA TYR A 504 -23.81 -27.74 -104.94
C TYR A 504 -23.85 -28.70 -106.14
N LEU A 505 -24.57 -28.32 -107.20
CA LEU A 505 -24.68 -29.11 -108.44
C LEU A 505 -23.32 -29.34 -109.11
N VAL A 506 -22.41 -28.36 -109.04
CA VAL A 506 -21.04 -28.49 -109.56
C VAL A 506 -20.18 -29.46 -108.74
N ARG A 507 -20.46 -29.63 -107.43
CA ARG A 507 -19.70 -30.56 -106.57
C ARG A 507 -20.10 -32.01 -106.79
N ASP A 508 -21.40 -32.29 -106.92
CA ASP A 508 -21.95 -33.64 -107.14
C ASP A 508 -21.35 -34.31 -108.40
N LEU A 509 -21.27 -33.57 -109.51
CA LEU A 509 -20.59 -33.98 -110.75
C LEU A 509 -19.10 -34.31 -110.56
N ARG A 510 -18.44 -33.67 -109.58
CA ARG A 510 -17.01 -33.81 -109.28
C ARG A 510 -16.68 -35.04 -108.44
N GLU A 511 -17.60 -35.48 -107.58
CA GLU A 511 -17.44 -36.66 -106.73
C GLU A 511 -17.60 -37.94 -107.56
N ASN A 512 -18.62 -38.00 -108.43
CA ASN A 512 -18.79 -39.03 -109.47
C ASN A 512 -17.54 -39.24 -110.36
N THR A 513 -16.75 -38.19 -110.58
CA THR A 513 -15.52 -38.25 -111.39
C THR A 513 -14.35 -38.94 -110.67
N GLN A 514 -14.38 -39.04 -109.33
CA GLN A 514 -13.28 -39.58 -108.53
C GLN A 514 -13.39 -41.10 -108.32
N GLU A 515 -14.61 -41.64 -108.18
CA GLU A 515 -14.83 -43.09 -107.99
C GLU A 515 -14.32 -43.91 -109.18
N LEU A 516 -14.57 -43.43 -110.40
CA LEU A 516 -14.03 -43.98 -111.65
C LEU A 516 -12.50 -44.07 -111.68
N LYS A 517 -11.81 -43.24 -110.91
CA LYS A 517 -10.34 -43.17 -110.88
C LYS A 517 -9.73 -44.25 -109.98
N LEU A 518 -10.42 -44.60 -108.89
CA LEU A 518 -9.95 -45.55 -107.88
C LEU A 518 -9.80 -46.98 -108.46
N PHE A 519 -10.69 -47.35 -109.39
CA PHE A 519 -10.65 -48.64 -110.09
C PHE A 519 -9.36 -48.90 -110.89
N MET A 520 -8.59 -47.86 -111.25
CA MET A 520 -7.37 -48.02 -112.06
C MET A 520 -6.12 -48.38 -111.27
N GLU A 521 -6.08 -48.12 -109.95
CA GLU A 521 -4.83 -48.25 -109.16
C GLU A 521 -4.61 -49.65 -108.59
N LEU A 522 -5.66 -50.45 -108.42
CA LEU A 522 -5.59 -51.83 -107.90
C LEU A 522 -4.77 -52.82 -108.77
N TYR A 523 -4.44 -52.47 -110.01
CA TYR A 523 -3.90 -53.39 -111.02
C TYR A 523 -2.36 -53.43 -111.14
N LYS A 524 -1.60 -52.85 -110.20
CA LYS A 524 -0.18 -52.43 -110.45
C LYS A 524 0.91 -52.86 -109.45
N HIS A 525 0.70 -53.83 -108.55
CA HIS A 525 1.71 -54.24 -107.56
C HIS A 525 2.32 -55.63 -107.79
N GLU A 526 3.55 -55.72 -108.32
CA GLU A 526 4.44 -56.90 -108.16
C GLU A 526 5.93 -56.60 -108.48
N SER A 527 6.86 -57.37 -107.87
CA SER A 527 8.34 -57.42 -108.09
C SER A 527 9.27 -56.38 -107.39
N THR A 528 10.55 -56.73 -107.16
CA THR A 528 11.44 -56.11 -106.12
C THR A 528 12.98 -56.35 -106.31
N ASP A 529 13.81 -55.48 -105.69
CA ASP A 529 15.10 -55.77 -104.99
C ASP A 529 16.48 -55.21 -105.49
N SER A 530 17.39 -55.03 -104.50
CA SER A 530 18.87 -55.05 -104.50
C SER A 530 19.69 -53.73 -104.54
N ARG A 531 20.31 -53.37 -103.39
CA ARG A 531 21.42 -52.37 -103.29
C ARG A 531 22.29 -52.39 -102.00
N GLN A 532 21.77 -52.85 -100.86
CA GLN A 532 22.21 -52.39 -99.52
C GLN A 532 23.63 -52.76 -99.02
N LEU A 533 24.43 -53.56 -99.75
CA LEU A 533 25.72 -54.05 -99.24
C LEU A 533 26.90 -53.06 -99.28
N MET A 534 26.89 -52.05 -100.17
CA MET A 534 27.98 -51.06 -100.18
C MET A 534 27.91 -50.08 -99.00
N GLU A 535 26.69 -49.68 -98.62
CA GLU A 535 26.44 -48.61 -97.65
C GLU A 535 27.06 -48.85 -96.26
N SER A 536 27.34 -50.11 -95.90
CA SER A 536 27.97 -50.48 -94.64
C SER A 536 29.37 -49.89 -94.47
N ARG A 537 30.11 -49.68 -95.57
CA ARG A 537 31.54 -49.32 -95.52
C ARG A 537 31.78 -47.82 -95.57
N ASP A 538 30.94 -47.09 -96.30
CA ASP A 538 31.01 -45.63 -96.38
C ASP A 538 30.60 -44.97 -95.06
N ARG A 539 29.66 -45.60 -94.31
CA ARG A 539 29.24 -45.15 -92.97
C ARG A 539 30.40 -45.12 -91.96
N GLU A 540 31.31 -46.09 -91.97
CA GLU A 540 32.43 -46.15 -91.00
C GLU A 540 33.46 -45.01 -91.20
N LEU A 541 33.73 -44.64 -92.46
CA LEU A 541 34.60 -43.49 -92.79
C LEU A 541 33.93 -42.14 -92.48
N TYR A 542 32.60 -42.07 -92.60
CA TYR A 542 31.82 -40.87 -92.27
C TYR A 542 31.86 -40.53 -90.77
N GLU A 543 31.73 -41.52 -89.89
CA GLU A 543 31.84 -41.31 -88.43
C GLU A 543 33.24 -40.81 -88.01
N TRP A 544 34.32 -41.35 -88.60
CA TRP A 544 35.68 -40.87 -88.32
C TRP A 544 35.90 -39.41 -88.73
N ALA A 545 35.29 -38.96 -89.84
CA ALA A 545 35.32 -37.56 -90.24
C ALA A 545 34.57 -36.66 -89.23
N GLN A 546 33.40 -37.10 -88.73
CA GLN A 546 32.64 -36.37 -87.71
C GLN A 546 33.44 -36.18 -86.41
N VAL A 547 34.13 -37.21 -85.92
CA VAL A 547 34.97 -37.11 -84.71
C VAL A 547 36.08 -36.06 -84.87
N HIS A 548 36.70 -35.98 -86.04
CA HIS A 548 37.74 -34.98 -86.29
C HIS A 548 37.17 -33.55 -86.44
N VAL A 549 35.98 -33.39 -87.00
CA VAL A 549 35.26 -32.10 -87.06
C VAL A 549 34.85 -31.65 -85.65
N LEU A 550 34.32 -32.56 -84.82
CA LEU A 550 34.00 -32.28 -83.42
C LEU A 550 35.24 -31.82 -82.65
N LYS A 551 36.39 -32.48 -82.83
CA LYS A 551 37.66 -32.07 -82.21
C LYS A 551 38.11 -30.67 -82.66
N CYS A 552 37.93 -30.31 -83.93
CA CYS A 552 38.23 -28.96 -84.43
C CYS A 552 37.19 -27.90 -83.99
N SER A 553 35.98 -28.31 -83.61
CA SER A 553 34.97 -27.41 -83.01
C SER A 553 35.25 -27.12 -81.53
N LEU A 554 35.92 -28.04 -80.83
CA LEU A 554 36.32 -27.94 -79.42
C LEU A 554 37.70 -27.26 -79.26
N ASP A 555 37.84 -26.10 -79.91
CA ASP A 555 39.02 -25.24 -79.77
C ASP A 555 39.09 -24.66 -78.35
N GLU A 556 40.15 -25.00 -77.61
CA GLU A 556 40.34 -24.67 -76.19
C GLU A 556 40.24 -23.16 -75.95
N SER A 557 40.83 -22.33 -76.82
CA SER A 557 40.78 -20.87 -76.69
C SER A 557 39.35 -20.32 -76.86
N LYS A 558 38.53 -20.95 -77.72
CA LYS A 558 37.09 -20.62 -77.84
C LYS A 558 36.25 -21.14 -76.69
N LEU A 559 36.75 -22.08 -75.88
CA LEU A 559 36.11 -22.50 -74.64
C LEU A 559 36.49 -21.54 -73.49
N GLU A 560 37.77 -21.21 -73.36
CA GLU A 560 38.28 -20.21 -72.40
C GLU A 560 37.59 -18.86 -72.56
N GLN A 561 37.47 -18.33 -73.79
CA GLN A 561 36.76 -17.07 -74.05
C GLN A 561 35.29 -17.12 -73.62
N ARG A 562 34.62 -18.27 -73.76
CA ARG A 562 33.24 -18.46 -73.29
C ARG A 562 33.15 -18.56 -71.76
N VAL A 563 34.15 -19.16 -71.11
CA VAL A 563 34.24 -19.21 -69.64
C VAL A 563 34.52 -17.81 -69.07
N ILE A 564 35.42 -17.03 -69.68
CA ILE A 564 35.67 -15.64 -69.28
C ILE A 564 34.39 -14.80 -69.43
N ALA A 565 33.74 -14.83 -70.60
CA ALA A 565 32.49 -14.10 -70.82
C ALA A 565 31.35 -14.56 -69.89
N ALA A 566 31.30 -15.84 -69.51
CA ALA A 566 30.35 -16.35 -68.52
C ALA A 566 30.65 -15.83 -67.12
N ASN A 567 31.92 -15.84 -66.69
CA ASN A 567 32.35 -15.31 -65.39
C ASN A 567 32.13 -13.80 -65.28
N GLU A 568 32.37 -13.04 -66.36
CA GLU A 568 32.07 -11.60 -66.44
C GLU A 568 30.56 -11.34 -66.36
N ALA A 569 29.75 -12.11 -67.08
CA ALA A 569 28.29 -12.03 -66.99
C ALA A 569 27.77 -12.42 -65.60
N GLU A 570 28.36 -13.43 -64.95
CA GLU A 570 28.04 -13.82 -63.59
C GLU A 570 28.40 -12.72 -62.60
N ALA A 571 29.62 -12.16 -62.65
CA ALA A 571 30.05 -11.05 -61.80
C ALA A 571 29.13 -9.83 -61.95
N MET A 572 28.75 -9.47 -63.18
CA MET A 572 27.76 -8.41 -63.45
C MET A 572 26.37 -8.75 -62.90
N SER A 573 25.97 -10.02 -62.87
CA SER A 573 24.71 -10.46 -62.26
C SER A 573 24.76 -10.42 -60.72
N GLN A 574 25.87 -10.83 -60.11
CA GLN A 574 26.10 -10.79 -58.66
C GLN A 574 26.16 -9.33 -58.16
N GLN A 575 26.85 -8.44 -58.90
CA GLN A 575 26.87 -7.01 -58.58
C GLN A 575 25.47 -6.40 -58.64
N ARG A 576 24.68 -6.70 -59.69
CA ARG A 576 23.29 -6.24 -59.80
C ARG A 576 22.41 -6.78 -58.66
N LEU A 577 22.56 -8.05 -58.32
CA LEU A 577 21.85 -8.67 -57.20
C LEU A 577 22.17 -7.94 -55.89
N ALA A 578 23.46 -7.72 -55.58
CA ALA A 578 23.90 -6.98 -54.40
C ALA A 578 23.35 -5.54 -54.35
N THR A 579 23.27 -4.83 -55.50
CA THR A 579 22.62 -3.50 -55.53
C THR A 579 21.12 -3.58 -55.23
N THR A 580 20.40 -4.56 -55.79
CA THR A 580 18.97 -4.73 -55.48
C THR A 580 18.72 -5.20 -54.04
N GLU A 581 19.61 -5.99 -53.45
CA GLU A 581 19.53 -6.37 -52.04
C GLU A 581 19.74 -5.15 -51.12
N ALA A 582 20.69 -4.26 -51.45
CA ALA A 582 20.87 -3.00 -50.73
C ALA A 582 19.61 -2.13 -50.79
N GLU A 583 19.03 -1.92 -51.98
CA GLU A 583 17.76 -1.20 -52.17
C GLU A 583 16.61 -1.84 -51.37
N ILE A 584 16.51 -3.18 -51.36
CA ILE A 584 15.51 -3.91 -50.55
C ILE A 584 15.73 -3.67 -49.05
N THR A 585 16.97 -3.62 -48.55
CA THR A 585 17.23 -3.30 -47.13
C THR A 585 16.87 -1.85 -46.79
N GLU A 586 17.15 -0.89 -47.67
CA GLU A 586 16.78 0.52 -47.47
C GLU A 586 15.25 0.70 -47.48
N LEU A 587 14.54 0.05 -48.41
CA LEU A 587 13.07 0.06 -48.48
C LEU A 587 12.44 -0.61 -47.26
N ARG A 588 13.01 -1.72 -46.75
CA ARG A 588 12.58 -2.33 -45.48
C ARG A 588 12.79 -1.39 -44.29
N GLN A 589 13.91 -0.65 -44.24
CA GLN A 589 14.16 0.33 -43.20
C GLN A 589 13.18 1.51 -43.26
N LYS A 590 12.87 2.02 -44.47
CA LYS A 590 11.86 3.07 -44.71
C LYS A 590 10.44 2.61 -44.36
N LEU A 591 10.10 1.35 -44.64
CA LEU A 591 8.83 0.75 -44.21
C LEU A 591 8.73 0.65 -42.68
N GLU A 592 9.81 0.26 -41.99
CA GLU A 592 9.78 0.14 -40.54
C GLU A 592 9.87 1.50 -39.81
N THR A 593 10.44 2.55 -40.41
CA THR A 593 10.30 3.92 -39.86
C THR A 593 8.89 4.47 -40.07
N SER A 594 8.25 4.22 -41.23
CA SER A 594 6.87 4.64 -41.48
C SER A 594 5.87 3.87 -40.61
N ARG A 595 6.06 2.57 -40.41
CA ARG A 595 5.26 1.75 -39.47
C ARG A 595 5.31 2.30 -38.05
N ARG A 596 6.51 2.58 -37.52
CA ARG A 596 6.67 3.19 -36.18
C ARG A 596 6.10 4.61 -36.10
N TYR A 597 6.05 5.36 -37.19
CA TYR A 597 5.36 6.65 -37.25
C TYR A 597 3.83 6.50 -37.22
N LEU A 598 3.27 5.56 -37.98
CA LEU A 598 1.84 5.23 -37.96
C LEU A 598 1.37 4.75 -36.58
N VAL A 599 2.17 3.93 -35.88
CA VAL A 599 1.87 3.53 -34.49
C VAL A 599 1.83 4.75 -33.57
N ARG A 600 2.85 5.63 -33.60
CA ARG A 600 2.83 6.88 -32.81
C ARG A 600 1.63 7.77 -33.12
N LEU A 601 1.24 7.90 -34.39
CA LEU A 601 0.02 8.64 -34.76
C LEU A 601 -1.25 7.98 -34.23
N SER A 602 -1.33 6.65 -34.27
CA SER A 602 -2.47 5.90 -33.70
C SER A 602 -2.56 6.04 -32.19
N ASP A 603 -1.43 6.11 -31.48
CA ASP A 603 -1.42 6.24 -30.02
C ASP A 603 -1.73 7.69 -29.59
N ILE A 604 -1.27 8.69 -30.35
CA ILE A 604 -1.71 10.09 -30.20
C ILE A 604 -3.22 10.21 -30.47
N LEU A 605 -3.74 9.52 -31.49
CA LEU A 605 -5.17 9.54 -31.81
C LEU A 605 -6.03 8.89 -30.71
N LYS A 606 -5.58 7.77 -30.12
CA LYS A 606 -6.24 7.16 -28.95
C LYS A 606 -6.23 8.10 -27.75
N SER A 607 -5.06 8.66 -27.41
CA SER A 607 -4.93 9.61 -26.29
C SER A 607 -5.84 10.83 -26.48
N LYS A 608 -6.02 11.33 -27.71
CA LYS A 608 -6.98 12.39 -28.00
C LYS A 608 -8.45 11.95 -28.02
N HIS A 609 -8.75 10.70 -28.35
CA HIS A 609 -10.09 10.13 -28.17
C HIS A 609 -10.43 10.00 -26.68
N GLU A 610 -9.51 9.47 -25.87
CA GLU A 610 -9.64 9.38 -24.40
C GLU A 610 -9.83 10.77 -23.74
N GLU A 611 -9.11 11.79 -24.23
CA GLU A 611 -9.29 13.19 -23.81
C GLU A 611 -10.67 13.74 -24.22
N CYS A 612 -11.17 13.41 -25.41
CA CYS A 612 -12.53 13.77 -25.83
C CYS A 612 -13.63 13.08 -25.01
N GLU A 613 -13.49 11.79 -24.69
CA GLU A 613 -14.45 11.09 -23.81
C GLU A 613 -14.47 11.72 -22.41
N ALA A 614 -13.30 12.12 -21.87
CA ALA A 614 -13.23 12.83 -20.60
C ALA A 614 -13.95 14.19 -20.67
N TYR A 615 -13.83 14.95 -21.77
CA TYR A 615 -14.59 16.19 -21.96
C TYR A 615 -16.11 15.94 -22.13
N VAL A 616 -16.54 14.82 -22.74
CA VAL A 616 -17.97 14.46 -22.80
C VAL A 616 -18.52 14.24 -21.40
N VAL A 617 -17.82 13.47 -20.55
CA VAL A 617 -18.22 13.25 -19.15
C VAL A 617 -18.21 14.55 -18.33
N GLU A 618 -17.28 15.47 -18.58
CA GLU A 618 -17.29 16.81 -17.96
C GLU A 618 -18.52 17.64 -18.40
N ILE A 619 -18.85 17.62 -19.69
CA ILE A 619 -20.04 18.30 -20.24
C ILE A 619 -21.33 17.70 -19.69
N GLU A 620 -21.44 16.38 -19.59
CA GLU A 620 -22.58 15.69 -18.97
C GLU A 620 -22.73 16.06 -17.49
N SER A 621 -21.63 16.09 -16.73
CA SER A 621 -21.62 16.50 -15.32
C SER A 621 -22.09 17.96 -15.14
N ILE A 622 -21.63 18.88 -15.99
CA ILE A 622 -22.08 20.27 -16.02
C ILE A 622 -23.57 20.37 -16.42
N GLY A 623 -24.03 19.50 -17.33
CA GLY A 623 -25.43 19.41 -17.73
C GLY A 623 -26.36 19.07 -16.57
N HIS A 624 -26.07 17.98 -15.84
CA HIS A 624 -26.84 17.58 -14.66
C HIS A 624 -26.85 18.69 -13.58
N ALA A 625 -25.71 19.33 -13.32
CA ALA A 625 -25.63 20.45 -12.37
C ALA A 625 -26.48 21.66 -12.80
N TYR A 626 -26.63 21.90 -14.11
CA TYR A 626 -27.52 22.94 -14.63
C TYR A 626 -29.01 22.55 -14.49
N GLU A 627 -29.35 21.29 -14.73
CA GLU A 627 -30.72 20.77 -14.51
C GLU A 627 -31.15 20.85 -13.04
N ASP A 628 -30.25 20.53 -12.09
CA ASP A 628 -30.48 20.71 -10.66
C ASP A 628 -30.74 22.18 -10.30
N ILE A 629 -29.93 23.11 -10.82
CA ILE A 629 -30.12 24.56 -10.61
C ILE A 629 -31.44 25.05 -11.23
N MET A 630 -31.82 24.54 -12.41
CA MET A 630 -33.10 24.85 -13.03
C MET A 630 -34.30 24.34 -12.21
N SER A 631 -34.20 23.12 -11.67
CA SER A 631 -35.19 22.55 -10.75
C SER A 631 -35.34 23.38 -9.47
N GLN A 632 -34.22 23.80 -8.86
CA GLN A 632 -34.21 24.69 -7.69
C GLN A 632 -34.84 26.05 -8.00
N ASN A 633 -34.50 26.66 -9.15
CA ASN A 633 -35.09 27.93 -9.58
C ASN A 633 -36.62 27.80 -9.83
N GLN A 634 -37.09 26.69 -10.37
CA GLN A 634 -38.52 26.42 -10.55
C GLN A 634 -39.25 26.27 -9.21
N GLN A 635 -38.63 25.60 -8.23
CA GLN A 635 -39.18 25.50 -6.86
C GLN A 635 -39.23 26.86 -6.16
N LEU A 636 -38.19 27.69 -6.29
CA LEU A 636 -38.18 29.05 -5.74
C LEU A 636 -39.23 29.95 -6.40
N LEU A 637 -39.43 29.84 -7.71
CA LEU A 637 -40.49 30.57 -8.42
C LEU A 637 -41.88 30.15 -7.93
N GLN A 638 -42.10 28.84 -7.73
CA GLN A 638 -43.35 28.32 -7.17
C GLN A 638 -43.61 28.86 -5.75
N GLN A 639 -42.59 28.89 -4.88
CA GLN A 639 -42.70 29.48 -3.53
C GLN A 639 -43.01 30.98 -3.56
N ILE A 640 -42.47 31.74 -4.51
CA ILE A 640 -42.79 33.16 -4.71
C ILE A 640 -44.26 33.33 -5.11
N ILE A 641 -44.75 32.52 -6.05
CA ILE A 641 -46.16 32.52 -6.46
C ILE A 641 -47.06 32.21 -5.26
N GLU A 642 -46.81 31.14 -4.52
CA GLU A 642 -47.61 30.74 -3.34
C GLU A 642 -47.61 31.81 -2.24
N ARG A 643 -46.46 32.46 -1.99
CA ARG A 643 -46.34 33.59 -1.07
C ARG A 643 -47.18 34.78 -1.53
N ASP A 644 -47.16 35.12 -2.81
CA ASP A 644 -47.87 36.30 -3.32
C ASP A 644 -49.38 36.06 -3.45
N ASP A 645 -49.77 34.80 -3.65
CA ASP A 645 -51.14 34.31 -3.48
C ASP A 645 -51.62 34.45 -2.02
N HIS A 646 -50.75 34.14 -1.05
CA HIS A 646 -51.04 34.33 0.38
C HIS A 646 -51.10 35.82 0.77
N ASN A 647 -50.16 36.64 0.29
CA ASN A 647 -50.18 38.09 0.47
C ASN A 647 -51.47 38.71 -0.09
N THR A 648 -51.94 38.22 -1.25
CA THR A 648 -53.21 38.66 -1.86
C THR A 648 -54.41 38.28 -1.00
N LYS A 649 -54.44 37.07 -0.42
CA LYS A 649 -55.49 36.64 0.52
C LYS A 649 -55.50 37.50 1.78
N LEU A 650 -54.33 37.74 2.41
CA LEU A 650 -54.20 38.64 3.57
C LEU A 650 -54.61 40.08 3.26
N PHE A 651 -54.30 40.60 2.07
CA PHE A 651 -54.75 41.93 1.65
C PHE A 651 -56.28 42.01 1.51
N LEU A 652 -56.92 41.00 0.89
CA LEU A 652 -58.38 40.93 0.77
C LEU A 652 -59.06 40.80 2.14
N GLU A 653 -58.50 40.01 3.06
CA GLU A 653 -58.97 39.91 4.44
C GLU A 653 -58.79 41.23 5.20
N GLY A 654 -57.66 41.93 5.04
CA GLY A 654 -57.42 43.24 5.63
C GLY A 654 -58.38 44.32 5.12
N VAL A 655 -58.68 44.32 3.80
CA VAL A 655 -59.70 45.20 3.20
C VAL A 655 -61.09 44.89 3.76
N LYS A 656 -61.46 43.61 3.86
CA LYS A 656 -62.75 43.17 4.43
C LYS A 656 -62.87 43.52 5.93
N ALA A 657 -61.80 43.33 6.70
CA ALA A 657 -61.73 43.72 8.10
C ALA A 657 -61.91 45.23 8.25
N LYS A 658 -61.21 46.05 7.44
CA LYS A 658 -61.40 47.50 7.43
C LYS A 658 -62.84 47.90 7.08
N GLN A 659 -63.43 47.32 6.03
CA GLN A 659 -64.83 47.59 5.66
C GLN A 659 -65.80 47.29 6.81
N SER A 660 -65.57 46.19 7.56
CA SER A 660 -66.38 45.85 8.73
C SER A 660 -66.15 46.82 9.91
N HIS A 661 -64.92 47.31 10.11
CA HIS A 661 -64.61 48.30 11.12
C HIS A 661 -65.24 49.67 10.79
N ASP A 662 -65.12 50.14 9.55
CA ASP A 662 -65.69 51.40 9.08
C ASP A 662 -67.23 51.37 9.21
N ALA A 663 -67.87 50.22 8.92
CA ALA A 663 -69.31 50.02 9.11
C ALA A 663 -69.73 50.05 10.60
N LEU A 664 -69.02 49.31 11.47
CA LEU A 664 -69.28 49.32 12.92
C LEU A 664 -69.03 50.70 13.55
N HIS A 665 -68.01 51.42 13.09
CA HIS A 665 -67.73 52.79 13.52
C HIS A 665 -68.89 53.74 13.15
N MET A 666 -69.46 53.60 11.95
CA MET A 666 -70.64 54.36 11.53
C MET A 666 -71.89 54.00 12.36
N GLU A 667 -72.08 52.73 12.72
CA GLU A 667 -73.16 52.31 13.62
C GLU A 667 -72.99 52.91 15.03
N VAL A 668 -71.80 52.81 15.62
CA VAL A 668 -71.46 53.41 16.92
C VAL A 668 -71.66 54.93 16.91
N PHE A 669 -71.25 55.62 15.84
CA PHE A 669 -71.47 57.06 15.68
C PHE A 669 -72.97 57.42 15.64
N CYS A 670 -73.79 56.65 14.92
CA CYS A 670 -75.23 56.81 14.90
C CYS A 670 -75.87 56.55 16.27
N LEU A 671 -75.46 55.50 16.99
CA LEU A 671 -75.91 55.19 18.34
C LEU A 671 -75.51 56.29 19.34
N GLN A 672 -74.30 56.82 19.25
CA GLN A 672 -73.82 57.91 20.10
C GLN A 672 -74.59 59.22 19.85
N ARG A 673 -74.90 59.55 18.59
CA ARG A 673 -75.79 60.67 18.24
C ARG A 673 -77.21 60.48 18.80
N ASN A 674 -77.76 59.28 18.73
CA ASN A 674 -79.07 58.96 19.29
C ASN A 674 -79.06 59.08 20.82
N LEU A 675 -77.99 58.65 21.49
CA LEU A 675 -77.81 58.78 22.93
C LEU A 675 -77.67 60.26 23.36
N GLN A 676 -76.93 61.08 22.60
CA GLN A 676 -76.88 62.53 22.83
C GLN A 676 -78.27 63.17 22.70
N HIS A 677 -79.05 62.78 21.68
CA HIS A 677 -80.43 63.27 21.54
C HIS A 677 -81.31 62.83 22.72
N ALA A 678 -81.24 61.57 23.14
CA ALA A 678 -81.93 61.08 24.33
C ALA A 678 -81.53 61.83 25.61
N SER A 679 -80.25 62.16 25.78
CA SER A 679 -79.78 62.99 26.91
C SER A 679 -80.40 64.39 26.87
N THR A 680 -80.35 65.09 25.73
CA THR A 680 -80.98 66.42 25.61
C THR A 680 -82.48 66.40 25.87
N LEU A 681 -83.19 65.34 25.45
CA LEU A 681 -84.59 65.11 25.82
C LEU A 681 -84.77 64.90 27.32
N MET A 682 -83.94 64.05 27.97
CA MET A 682 -83.98 63.89 29.44
C MET A 682 -83.70 65.19 30.17
N ASP A 683 -82.76 66.02 29.70
CA ASP A 683 -82.43 67.31 30.34
C ASP A 683 -83.55 68.34 30.16
N LEU A 684 -84.26 68.32 29.02
CA LEU A 684 -85.51 69.07 28.84
C LEU A 684 -86.63 68.57 29.78
N TYR A 685 -86.74 67.26 30.00
CA TYR A 685 -87.67 66.70 30.99
C TYR A 685 -87.30 67.09 32.42
N LYS A 686 -86.02 67.06 32.81
CA LYS A 686 -85.53 67.58 34.11
C LYS A 686 -85.89 69.06 34.29
N GLN A 687 -85.65 69.89 33.28
CA GLN A 687 -86.04 71.30 33.33
C GLN A 687 -87.56 71.48 33.46
N LYS A 688 -88.36 70.64 32.80
CA LYS A 688 -89.83 70.67 32.92
C LYS A 688 -90.29 70.25 34.32
N ILE A 689 -89.68 69.21 34.90
CA ILE A 689 -89.92 68.77 36.28
C ILE A 689 -89.57 69.90 37.25
N PHE A 690 -88.38 70.50 37.17
CA PHE A 690 -87.97 71.61 38.02
C PHE A 690 -88.92 72.83 37.94
N ARG A 691 -89.43 73.17 36.74
CA ARG A 691 -90.44 74.23 36.58
C ARG A 691 -91.79 73.86 37.20
N LEU A 692 -92.18 72.58 37.17
CA LEU A 692 -93.41 72.11 37.82
C LEU A 692 -93.24 72.07 39.35
N GLU A 693 -92.08 71.66 39.87
CA GLU A 693 -91.72 71.71 41.28
C GLU A 693 -91.71 73.16 41.81
N ASP A 694 -91.12 74.10 41.07
CA ASP A 694 -91.16 75.54 41.36
C ASP A 694 -92.58 76.12 41.33
N GLN A 695 -93.42 75.71 40.36
CA GLN A 695 -94.84 76.10 40.30
C GLN A 695 -95.64 75.53 41.48
N VAL A 696 -95.42 74.26 41.85
CA VAL A 696 -96.05 73.62 43.01
C VAL A 696 -95.62 74.31 44.30
N ALA A 697 -94.32 74.56 44.50
CA ALA A 697 -93.80 75.29 45.65
C ALA A 697 -94.40 76.71 45.74
N LYS A 698 -94.48 77.45 44.63
CA LYS A 698 -95.12 78.78 44.57
C LYS A 698 -96.63 78.74 44.78
N SER A 699 -97.29 77.64 44.44
CA SER A 699 -98.72 77.45 44.73
C SER A 699 -98.97 77.17 46.22
N LEU A 700 -98.12 76.37 46.85
CA LEU A 700 -98.15 76.10 48.30
C LEU A 700 -97.86 77.37 49.11
N VAL A 701 -96.86 78.16 48.71
CA VAL A 701 -96.52 79.46 49.33
C VAL A 701 -97.57 80.55 49.05
N ARG A 702 -98.52 80.34 48.14
CA ARG A 702 -99.71 81.20 47.94
C ARG A 702 -100.98 80.67 48.61
N ALA A 703 -100.91 79.52 49.29
CA ALA A 703 -102.04 78.85 49.93
C ALA A 703 -101.94 78.83 51.47
N GLY A 704 -100.96 79.55 52.04
CA GLY A 704 -100.80 79.85 53.46
C GLY A 704 -100.43 81.31 53.66
#